data_AF-A0A9E0IKV5-F1
#
_entry.id   AF-A0A9E0IKV5-F1
#
_cell.length_a   1.000
_cell.length_b   1.000
_cell.length_c   1.000
_cell.angle_alpha   90.00
_cell.angle_beta   90.00
_cell.angle_gamma   90.00
#
_symmetry.space_group_name_H-M   'P 1'
#
loop_
_entity.id
_entity.type
_entity.pdbx_description
1 polymer ?
#
loop_
_entity_poly.entity_id
_entity_poly.type
_entity_poly.pdbx_seq_one_letter_code
_entity_poly.pdbx_strand_id
1 'polypeptide(L)'
;MDGPLRQVLVAIGRGGPSPVQAGQGADEAEAWGEAHSAELLQLRAAVAEAGRDQLGDLTFLPSPPLPSDDPNLFAGLIARAHASTGAGGGSVVLAELFAGLSPIGTLAGGGRLWLERYAIGASSDGDDDDAQALARQVLHHDDEARLLAGVVADGLASQLYLASLYAARAADQLSPAGFADGLGLLAHKVAPTWAFPIDEFDPEFTRYGSRRPTTMIWYRRARWLQHVLGGAADQATLERARELFDPASNTRLDAEAVEARVAGMHQAVPTALYAMWRAYLWDEPELDRYLAQARTAPARLTRDAGALIDELRRGVRTRLGAITDVPAWVRRVRALGLDPRHASGREAGGGGTTTAAVSAARAGAVLVAPGITPGVAPVDAAAAAQATRRAGIEREVAATPRRGLADVGWRTIGDGTYHRVLLTRLAGDDEVRAQLRALDHLPALTGPARAVALRELAVSLDPALEAVLAGALVRADPLDDVLERDADEQVDLVGGGAAADGAGEPAGASAGSELELALGWLRQAQVLAPVDAEVPLALAAMLRRHDRLDDLLGLIAEAVAPAAAQVVVSLGEDDHPRFADALAVLLARPAARAGSDVPASAWAELVRHAVRLAPERLADLAARLPDDVDLLAEVAFRLIRAERREDAITVYDRLLGLPLPPAGTHTRRNYLGSINNACIQAYSAGDVALAARIADHAQPYARENPYIYHSAACAYAGVGDLRRAMTQVRLAIEHDYEHLARLEVDPDLGELRHWPEFRAAFAPWHLERDRAAATPVTAPPARAVDGAPVEVAVAVESPPAAAPEPAPAPEPDRDAASDDPGGEVATTEFVRVVAATPADAEAASFELAPTPGDAEAAHVEPMPEPMP
;
A
#
# COMPACT_ATOMS: atom_id res chain seq x y z
N MET A 1 -27.02 8.65 8.17
CA MET A 1 -26.88 8.31 6.74
C MET A 1 -28.04 7.40 6.31
N ASP A 2 -29.13 7.98 5.81
CA ASP A 2 -30.14 7.21 5.07
C ASP A 2 -29.88 7.42 3.57
N GLY A 3 -29.46 6.38 2.86
CA GLY A 3 -29.20 6.47 1.42
C GLY A 3 -28.42 5.31 0.78
N PRO A 4 -28.17 5.39 -0.55
CA PRO A 4 -27.52 4.36 -1.37
C PRO A 4 -26.12 3.96 -0.90
N LEU A 5 -25.39 4.89 -0.27
CA LEU A 5 -24.09 4.64 0.33
C LEU A 5 -24.16 3.57 1.44
N ARG A 6 -25.22 3.61 2.26
CA ARG A 6 -25.48 2.59 3.27
C ARG A 6 -25.73 1.24 2.61
N GLN A 7 -26.39 1.20 1.45
CA GLN A 7 -26.64 -0.05 0.72
C GLN A 7 -25.34 -0.65 0.17
N VAL A 8 -24.43 0.15 -0.39
CA VAL A 8 -23.13 -0.32 -0.88
C VAL A 8 -22.26 -0.83 0.27
N LEU A 9 -22.15 -0.08 1.37
CA LEU A 9 -21.37 -0.49 2.55
C LEU A 9 -21.98 -1.72 3.24
N VAL A 10 -23.31 -1.79 3.36
CA VAL A 10 -24.02 -2.96 3.90
C VAL A 10 -23.91 -4.17 2.97
N ALA A 11 -23.89 -3.98 1.65
CA ALA A 11 -23.69 -5.07 0.68
C ALA A 11 -22.28 -5.64 0.74
N ILE A 12 -21.25 -4.79 0.89
CA ILE A 12 -19.87 -5.22 1.17
C ILE A 12 -19.81 -6.06 2.46
N GLY A 13 -20.53 -5.65 3.51
CA GLY A 13 -20.60 -6.41 4.77
C GLY A 13 -21.43 -7.70 4.75
N ARG A 14 -22.33 -7.91 3.78
CA ARG A 14 -23.31 -9.04 3.79
C ARG A 14 -22.92 -10.30 3.00
N GLY A 15 -21.83 -10.26 2.22
CA GLY A 15 -21.18 -11.46 1.65
C GLY A 15 -21.76 -12.05 0.35
N GLY A 16 -20.86 -12.72 -0.40
CA GLY A 16 -21.12 -13.63 -1.53
C GLY A 16 -21.17 -13.00 -2.94
N PRO A 17 -20.21 -13.28 -3.86
CA PRO A 17 -20.27 -12.78 -5.23
C PRO A 17 -21.41 -13.42 -6.06
N SER A 18 -21.99 -12.66 -6.99
CA SER A 18 -23.04 -13.14 -7.91
C SER A 18 -22.49 -14.14 -8.95
N PRO A 19 -23.29 -15.12 -9.43
CA PRO A 19 -22.86 -16.12 -10.40
C PRO A 19 -22.38 -15.57 -11.76
N VAL A 20 -22.82 -14.38 -12.19
CA VAL A 20 -22.30 -13.74 -13.43
C VAL A 20 -20.86 -13.25 -13.25
N GLN A 21 -20.51 -12.83 -12.03
CA GLN A 21 -19.14 -12.42 -11.69
C GLN A 21 -18.22 -13.62 -11.46
N ALA A 22 -18.77 -14.80 -11.14
CA ALA A 22 -18.00 -16.02 -11.01
C ALA A 22 -17.31 -16.44 -12.33
N GLY A 23 -17.94 -16.17 -13.49
CA GLY A 23 -17.37 -16.48 -14.80
C GLY A 23 -16.17 -15.60 -15.17
N GLN A 24 -16.34 -14.27 -15.13
CA GLN A 24 -15.23 -13.33 -15.37
C GLN A 24 -14.12 -13.48 -14.32
N GLY A 25 -14.50 -13.68 -13.05
CA GLY A 25 -13.54 -13.90 -11.98
C GLY A 25 -12.69 -15.15 -12.18
N ALA A 26 -13.21 -16.20 -12.83
CA ALA A 26 -12.46 -17.42 -13.12
C ALA A 26 -11.40 -17.21 -14.21
N ASP A 27 -11.75 -16.53 -15.31
CA ASP A 27 -10.80 -16.21 -16.38
C ASP A 27 -9.66 -15.30 -15.88
N GLU A 28 -10.00 -14.34 -15.02
CA GLU A 28 -9.01 -13.48 -14.37
C GLU A 28 -8.17 -14.26 -13.33
N ALA A 29 -8.79 -15.12 -12.52
CA ALA A 29 -8.03 -15.96 -11.60
C ALA A 29 -7.05 -16.88 -12.34
N GLU A 30 -7.43 -17.44 -13.47
CA GLU A 30 -6.52 -18.23 -14.31
C GLU A 30 -5.41 -17.37 -14.91
N ALA A 31 -5.77 -16.22 -15.48
CA ALA A 31 -4.81 -15.33 -16.14
C ALA A 31 -3.71 -14.85 -15.19
N TRP A 32 -4.07 -14.45 -13.98
CA TRP A 32 -3.13 -13.91 -12.99
C TRP A 32 -2.69 -14.91 -11.92
N GLY A 33 -3.24 -16.12 -11.91
CA GLY A 33 -2.95 -17.14 -10.89
C GLY A 33 -3.52 -16.82 -9.50
N GLU A 34 -4.27 -15.72 -9.39
CA GLU A 34 -4.93 -15.27 -8.18
C GLU A 34 -6.21 -14.53 -8.58
N ALA A 35 -7.31 -14.84 -7.89
CA ALA A 35 -8.57 -14.13 -8.06
C ALA A 35 -8.46 -12.69 -7.57
N HIS A 36 -9.37 -11.83 -8.02
CA HIS A 36 -9.55 -10.53 -7.37
C HIS A 36 -9.84 -10.69 -5.89
N SER A 37 -9.48 -9.67 -5.11
CA SER A 37 -9.79 -9.63 -3.69
C SER A 37 -11.30 -9.74 -3.47
N ALA A 38 -11.71 -10.38 -2.38
CA ALA A 38 -13.11 -10.54 -2.05
C ALA A 38 -13.80 -9.17 -1.93
N GLU A 39 -13.11 -8.17 -1.37
CA GLU A 39 -13.60 -6.80 -1.19
C GLU A 39 -13.85 -6.12 -2.54
N LEU A 40 -12.95 -6.28 -3.51
CA LEU A 40 -13.11 -5.70 -4.85
C LEU A 40 -14.25 -6.37 -5.63
N LEU A 41 -14.40 -7.69 -5.51
CA LEU A 41 -15.50 -8.42 -6.12
C LEU A 41 -16.84 -7.99 -5.51
N GLN A 42 -16.92 -7.86 -4.18
CA GLN A 42 -18.09 -7.36 -3.46
C GLN A 42 -18.44 -5.92 -3.86
N LEU A 43 -17.44 -5.04 -3.94
CA LEU A 43 -17.63 -3.67 -4.41
C LEU A 43 -18.24 -3.66 -5.82
N ARG A 44 -17.66 -4.42 -6.76
CA ARG A 44 -18.17 -4.51 -8.12
C ARG A 44 -19.60 -5.07 -8.17
N ALA A 45 -19.91 -6.04 -7.30
CA ALA A 45 -21.26 -6.59 -7.18
C ALA A 45 -22.25 -5.52 -6.72
N ALA A 46 -21.92 -4.79 -5.67
CA ALA A 46 -22.75 -3.74 -5.10
C ALA A 46 -22.97 -2.59 -6.09
N VAL A 47 -21.93 -2.19 -6.82
CA VAL A 47 -21.98 -1.16 -7.88
C VAL A 47 -22.91 -1.60 -9.01
N ALA A 48 -22.76 -2.84 -9.49
CA ALA A 48 -23.61 -3.40 -10.53
C ALA A 48 -25.08 -3.55 -10.08
N GLU A 49 -25.34 -4.02 -8.86
CA GLU A 49 -26.68 -4.16 -8.30
C GLU A 49 -27.36 -2.80 -8.10
N ALA A 50 -26.61 -1.78 -7.68
CA ALA A 50 -27.12 -0.43 -7.54
C ALA A 50 -27.44 0.25 -8.88
N GLY A 51 -27.00 -0.32 -10.02
CA GLY A 51 -27.15 0.28 -11.34
C GLY A 51 -26.42 1.63 -11.45
N ARG A 52 -25.35 1.81 -10.66
CA ARG A 52 -24.54 3.03 -10.62
C ARG A 52 -23.14 2.69 -11.05
N ASP A 53 -22.50 3.59 -11.77
CA ASP A 53 -21.09 3.54 -12.10
C ASP A 53 -20.27 4.55 -11.28
N GLN A 54 -20.90 5.31 -10.37
CA GLN A 54 -20.26 6.39 -9.62
C GLN A 54 -20.59 6.39 -8.12
N LEU A 55 -19.59 6.79 -7.31
CA LEU A 55 -19.69 7.09 -5.88
C LEU A 55 -18.98 8.42 -5.59
N GLY A 56 -19.77 9.50 -5.50
CA GLY A 56 -19.18 10.85 -5.48
C GLY A 56 -18.38 11.09 -6.76
N ASP A 57 -17.14 11.53 -6.61
CA ASP A 57 -16.21 11.75 -7.73
C ASP A 57 -15.58 10.46 -8.28
N LEU A 58 -15.77 9.32 -7.62
CA LEU A 58 -15.20 8.04 -8.05
C LEU A 58 -16.11 7.33 -9.04
N THR A 59 -15.71 7.26 -10.31
CA THR A 59 -16.35 6.42 -11.33
C THR A 59 -15.68 5.05 -11.39
N PHE A 60 -16.41 3.97 -11.15
CA PHE A 60 -15.87 2.62 -11.14
C PHE A 60 -15.48 2.14 -12.54
N LEU A 61 -14.31 1.52 -12.64
CA LEU A 61 -13.81 0.98 -13.90
C LEU A 61 -14.02 -0.54 -13.97
N PRO A 62 -14.54 -1.07 -15.09
CA PRO A 62 -14.55 -2.50 -15.30
C PRO A 62 -13.12 -3.02 -15.43
N SER A 63 -12.93 -4.31 -15.16
CA SER A 63 -11.69 -4.98 -15.55
C SER A 63 -11.50 -4.88 -17.07
N PRO A 64 -10.27 -4.61 -17.54
CA PRO A 64 -9.98 -4.65 -18.97
C PRO A 64 -10.23 -6.08 -19.47
N PRO A 65 -10.99 -6.26 -20.57
CA PRO A 65 -11.25 -7.60 -21.09
C PRO A 65 -9.93 -8.28 -21.47
N LEU A 66 -9.77 -9.57 -21.24
CA LEU A 66 -8.60 -10.31 -21.71
C LEU A 66 -8.67 -10.47 -23.24
N PRO A 67 -7.54 -10.39 -23.97
CA PRO A 67 -7.54 -10.71 -25.40
C PRO A 67 -7.81 -12.20 -25.62
N SER A 68 -8.80 -12.50 -26.47
CA SER A 68 -9.19 -13.86 -26.89
C SER A 68 -8.49 -14.32 -28.17
N ASP A 69 -7.95 -13.38 -28.95
CA ASP A 69 -7.60 -13.62 -30.36
C ASP A 69 -6.19 -14.17 -30.55
N ASP A 70 -5.32 -14.07 -29.53
CA ASP A 70 -3.97 -14.65 -29.53
C ASP A 70 -3.94 -15.88 -28.62
N PRO A 71 -3.46 -17.06 -29.09
CA PRO A 71 -3.29 -18.23 -28.23
C PRO A 71 -2.36 -17.94 -27.03
N ASN A 72 -1.42 -16.99 -27.19
CA ASN A 72 -0.55 -16.49 -26.15
C ASN A 72 -1.12 -15.18 -25.56
N LEU A 73 -1.66 -15.26 -24.34
CA LEU A 73 -2.32 -14.16 -23.66
C LEU A 73 -1.41 -12.93 -23.53
N PHE A 74 -0.14 -13.15 -23.21
CA PHE A 74 0.84 -12.08 -23.02
C PHE A 74 1.12 -11.34 -24.35
N ALA A 75 1.33 -12.07 -25.44
CA ALA A 75 1.52 -11.48 -26.77
C ALA A 75 0.30 -10.66 -27.21
N GLY A 76 -0.92 -11.15 -26.94
CA GLY A 76 -2.17 -10.44 -27.20
C GLY A 76 -2.26 -9.11 -26.44
N LEU A 77 -1.83 -9.08 -25.17
CA LEU A 77 -1.78 -7.85 -24.38
C LEU A 77 -0.79 -6.83 -24.94
N ILE A 78 0.40 -7.27 -25.38
CA ILE A 78 1.38 -6.41 -26.04
C ILE A 78 0.84 -5.86 -27.38
N ALA A 79 0.20 -6.70 -28.19
CA ALA A 79 -0.40 -6.28 -29.45
C ALA A 79 -1.49 -5.22 -29.23
N ARG A 80 -2.35 -5.41 -28.22
CA ARG A 80 -3.37 -4.44 -27.85
C ARG A 80 -2.76 -3.13 -27.35
N ALA A 81 -1.70 -3.19 -26.54
CA ALA A 81 -0.99 -2.00 -26.09
C ALA A 81 -0.50 -1.18 -27.29
N HIS A 82 0.18 -1.80 -28.26
CA HIS A 82 0.60 -1.12 -29.49
C HIS A 82 -0.56 -0.48 -30.27
N ALA A 83 -1.70 -1.17 -30.36
CA ALA A 83 -2.89 -0.64 -31.04
C ALA A 83 -3.45 0.61 -30.34
N SER A 84 -3.38 0.67 -29.01
CA SER A 84 -3.87 1.79 -28.22
C SER A 84 -2.96 3.03 -28.26
N THR A 85 -1.64 2.85 -28.36
CA THR A 85 -0.66 3.96 -28.40
C THR A 85 -0.88 4.91 -29.58
N GLY A 86 -1.43 4.43 -30.71
CA GLY A 86 -1.72 5.25 -31.89
C GLY A 86 -3.00 6.10 -31.81
N ALA A 87 -3.91 5.82 -30.86
CA ALA A 87 -5.23 6.43 -30.81
C ALA A 87 -5.32 7.65 -29.86
N GLY A 88 -4.21 8.10 -29.27
CA GLY A 88 -4.21 9.19 -28.27
C GLY A 88 -4.88 8.84 -26.93
N GLY A 89 -5.54 7.69 -26.84
CA GLY A 89 -6.11 7.14 -25.60
C GLY A 89 -5.05 6.44 -24.78
N GLY A 90 -4.75 6.96 -23.59
CA GLY A 90 -3.70 6.45 -22.70
C GLY A 90 -3.74 4.93 -22.51
N SER A 91 -2.71 4.27 -23.01
CA SER A 91 -2.34 2.86 -22.78
C SER A 91 -1.92 2.59 -21.33
N VAL A 92 -2.71 3.07 -20.35
CA VAL A 92 -2.48 2.97 -18.91
C VAL A 92 -3.14 1.69 -18.38
N VAL A 93 -2.87 0.56 -19.07
CA VAL A 93 -3.36 -0.74 -18.63
C VAL A 93 -2.20 -1.73 -18.52
N LEU A 94 -1.21 -1.68 -19.42
CA LEU A 94 -0.20 -2.73 -19.45
C LEU A 94 0.76 -2.68 -18.23
N ALA A 95 1.25 -1.51 -17.86
CA ALA A 95 2.14 -1.34 -16.71
C ALA A 95 1.43 -1.69 -15.40
N GLU A 96 0.17 -1.32 -15.28
CA GLU A 96 -0.66 -1.58 -14.11
C GLU A 96 -0.95 -3.08 -14.00
N LEU A 97 -1.30 -3.74 -15.11
CA LEU A 97 -1.45 -5.19 -15.16
C LEU A 97 -0.14 -5.93 -14.84
N PHE A 98 1.00 -5.43 -15.34
CA PHE A 98 2.33 -5.99 -15.08
C PHE A 98 2.80 -5.75 -13.65
N ALA A 99 2.36 -4.67 -13.02
CA ALA A 99 2.60 -4.38 -11.62
C ALA A 99 1.65 -5.14 -10.67
N GLY A 100 0.67 -5.88 -11.22
CA GLY A 100 -0.29 -6.62 -10.44
C GLY A 100 -1.32 -5.72 -9.78
N LEU A 101 -1.79 -4.71 -10.51
CA LEU A 101 -2.79 -3.75 -10.05
C LEU A 101 -4.15 -4.04 -10.70
N SER A 102 -5.21 -3.89 -9.92
CA SER A 102 -6.60 -4.04 -10.35
C SER A 102 -7.27 -2.68 -10.38
N PRO A 103 -7.95 -2.28 -11.47
CA PRO A 103 -8.61 -0.98 -11.52
C PRO A 103 -9.79 -0.95 -10.54
N ILE A 104 -9.86 0.13 -9.76
CA ILE A 104 -11.01 0.46 -8.92
C ILE A 104 -11.90 1.44 -9.68
N GLY A 105 -11.35 2.59 -10.08
CA GLY A 105 -12.10 3.67 -10.69
C GLY A 105 -11.27 4.88 -11.10
N THR A 106 -11.91 5.91 -11.64
CA THR A 106 -11.37 7.23 -11.98
C THR A 106 -11.97 8.33 -11.12
N LEU A 107 -11.21 9.34 -10.79
CA LEU A 107 -11.68 10.50 -10.02
C LEU A 107 -12.14 11.64 -10.95
N ALA A 108 -13.10 12.46 -10.49
CA ALA A 108 -13.52 13.66 -11.19
C ALA A 108 -12.35 14.67 -11.22
N GLY A 109 -11.86 15.00 -12.42
CA GLY A 109 -10.63 15.79 -12.62
C GLY A 109 -9.49 15.01 -13.28
N GLY A 110 -9.66 13.71 -13.49
CA GLY A 110 -8.62 12.82 -14.03
C GLY A 110 -8.01 11.97 -12.92
N GLY A 111 -7.14 11.03 -13.26
CA GLY A 111 -6.51 10.17 -12.27
C GLY A 111 -7.31 8.91 -11.95
N ARG A 112 -6.57 7.85 -11.61
CA ARG A 112 -7.10 6.48 -11.49
C ARG A 112 -6.70 5.87 -10.16
N LEU A 113 -7.63 5.17 -9.55
CA LEU A 113 -7.39 4.37 -8.36
C LEU A 113 -7.21 2.91 -8.71
N TRP A 114 -6.19 2.31 -8.12
CA TRP A 114 -5.77 0.94 -8.34
C TRP A 114 -5.66 0.21 -7.01
N LEU A 115 -6.10 -1.04 -6.96
CA LEU A 115 -5.90 -1.93 -5.82
C LEU A 115 -4.76 -2.91 -6.12
N GLU A 116 -3.85 -3.11 -5.20
CA GLU A 116 -2.88 -4.20 -5.29
C GLU A 116 -3.58 -5.55 -5.41
N ARG A 117 -3.15 -6.39 -6.34
CA ARG A 117 -3.66 -7.77 -6.44
C ARG A 117 -2.93 -8.69 -5.49
N TYR A 118 -1.60 -8.57 -5.45
CA TYR A 118 -0.70 -9.41 -4.67
C TYR A 118 -0.23 -8.66 -3.44
N ALA A 119 -0.25 -9.30 -2.28
CA ALA A 119 0.39 -8.79 -1.07
C ALA A 119 1.91 -9.06 -1.10
N ILE A 120 2.61 -8.45 -2.07
CA ILE A 120 4.04 -8.71 -2.29
C ILE A 120 4.87 -8.09 -1.16
N GLY A 121 5.63 -8.92 -0.44
CA GLY A 121 6.61 -8.46 0.55
C GLY A 121 6.23 -8.69 2.01
N ALA A 122 5.11 -9.37 2.31
CA ALA A 122 5.02 -10.08 3.59
C ALA A 122 6.11 -11.15 3.60
N SER A 123 7.06 -11.06 4.52
CA SER A 123 8.04 -12.12 4.66
C SER A 123 7.29 -13.40 5.04
N SER A 124 7.72 -14.55 4.53
CA SER A 124 7.17 -15.84 4.99
C SER A 124 7.53 -16.15 6.44
N ASP A 125 8.29 -15.26 7.10
CA ASP A 125 8.95 -15.52 8.37
C ASP A 125 8.08 -15.13 9.58
N GLY A 126 6.85 -14.66 9.35
CA GLY A 126 5.72 -14.92 10.25
C GLY A 126 5.67 -14.11 11.56
N ASP A 127 6.18 -12.87 11.60
CA ASP A 127 5.88 -11.97 12.71
C ASP A 127 4.46 -11.40 12.54
N ASP A 128 3.59 -11.52 13.54
CA ASP A 128 2.15 -11.17 13.46
C ASP A 128 1.81 -9.71 13.11
N ASP A 129 2.78 -8.78 13.18
CA ASP A 129 2.65 -7.45 12.57
C ASP A 129 2.48 -7.54 11.03
N ASP A 130 2.76 -8.72 10.44
CA ASP A 130 2.62 -9.04 9.03
C ASP A 130 1.17 -9.30 8.58
N ALA A 131 0.19 -9.50 9.48
CA ALA A 131 -1.21 -9.60 9.07
C ALA A 131 -1.71 -8.28 8.44
N GLN A 132 -1.27 -7.13 8.97
CA GLN A 132 -1.42 -5.83 8.29
C GLN A 132 -0.45 -5.68 7.12
N ALA A 133 0.70 -6.36 7.12
CA ALA A 133 1.58 -6.51 5.96
C ALA A 133 1.04 -7.47 4.88
N LEU A 134 -0.18 -7.99 5.02
CA LEU A 134 -0.91 -8.70 3.94
C LEU A 134 -2.06 -7.87 3.32
N ALA A 135 -2.46 -6.75 3.94
CA ALA A 135 -3.53 -5.91 3.40
C ALA A 135 -3.13 -5.31 2.04
N ARG A 136 -4.01 -5.41 1.04
CA ARG A 136 -3.78 -4.81 -0.30
C ARG A 136 -3.94 -3.31 -0.21
N GLN A 137 -2.98 -2.55 -0.71
CA GLN A 137 -3.02 -1.08 -0.68
C GLN A 137 -3.74 -0.49 -1.89
N VAL A 138 -4.25 0.74 -1.75
CA VAL A 138 -4.80 1.51 -2.87
C VAL A 138 -3.78 2.54 -3.35
N LEU A 139 -3.55 2.59 -4.65
CA LEU A 139 -2.63 3.50 -5.29
C LEU A 139 -3.38 4.47 -6.20
N HIS A 140 -2.85 5.69 -6.29
CA HIS A 140 -3.37 6.74 -7.15
C HIS A 140 -2.41 7.00 -8.29
N HIS A 141 -2.91 6.86 -9.53
CA HIS A 141 -2.25 7.28 -10.74
C HIS A 141 -2.71 8.67 -11.11
N ASP A 142 -1.79 9.61 -11.16
CA ASP A 142 -2.01 10.96 -11.65
C ASP A 142 -1.83 10.97 -13.17
N ASP A 143 -2.93 11.21 -13.89
CA ASP A 143 -2.95 11.22 -15.35
C ASP A 143 -2.23 12.44 -15.94
N GLU A 144 -2.17 13.57 -15.22
CA GLU A 144 -1.47 14.79 -15.65
C GLU A 144 0.04 14.60 -15.51
N ALA A 145 0.50 14.17 -14.34
CA ALA A 145 1.89 13.82 -14.11
C ALA A 145 2.31 12.55 -14.89
N ARG A 146 1.33 11.78 -15.39
CA ARG A 146 1.48 10.45 -16.00
C ARG A 146 2.33 9.54 -15.11
N LEU A 147 2.12 9.60 -13.81
CA LEU A 147 2.92 8.93 -12.79
C LEU A 147 2.01 8.41 -11.69
N LEU A 148 2.43 7.32 -11.06
CA LEU A 148 1.79 6.83 -9.86
C LEU A 148 2.18 7.79 -8.72
N ALA A 149 1.22 8.60 -8.27
CA ALA A 149 1.42 9.59 -7.22
C ALA A 149 1.84 8.94 -5.90
N GLY A 150 1.35 7.72 -5.64
CA GLY A 150 1.75 6.94 -4.48
C GLY A 150 0.66 6.00 -4.00
N VAL A 151 0.88 5.48 -2.80
CA VAL A 151 -0.13 4.75 -2.05
C VAL A 151 -0.99 5.78 -1.31
N VAL A 152 -2.30 5.72 -1.52
CA VAL A 152 -3.26 6.71 -1.00
C VAL A 152 -4.19 6.16 0.06
N ALA A 153 -4.31 4.83 0.15
CA ALA A 153 -4.97 4.19 1.28
C ALA A 153 -4.31 2.84 1.63
N ASP A 154 -4.39 2.48 2.90
CA ASP A 154 -3.98 1.18 3.42
C ASP A 154 -4.87 0.01 2.95
N GLY A 155 -6.05 0.33 2.40
CA GLY A 155 -6.97 -0.64 1.82
C GLY A 155 -8.18 -0.02 1.11
N LEU A 156 -8.93 -0.88 0.41
CA LEU A 156 -10.12 -0.48 -0.35
C LEU A 156 -11.19 0.14 0.54
N ALA A 157 -11.40 -0.39 1.75
CA ALA A 157 -12.39 0.12 2.70
C ALA A 157 -12.09 1.58 3.11
N SER A 158 -10.85 1.89 3.50
CA SER A 158 -10.41 3.24 3.85
C SER A 158 -10.59 4.22 2.69
N GLN A 159 -10.27 3.80 1.46
CA GLN A 159 -10.48 4.63 0.26
C GLN A 159 -11.96 4.90 -0.01
N LEU A 160 -12.82 3.87 0.07
CA LEU A 160 -14.25 4.04 -0.14
C LEU A 160 -14.87 4.92 0.94
N TYR A 161 -14.45 4.76 2.19
CA TYR A 161 -14.87 5.61 3.30
C TYR A 161 -14.45 7.07 3.07
N LEU A 162 -13.21 7.32 2.64
CA LEU A 162 -12.74 8.66 2.26
C LEU A 162 -13.59 9.28 1.15
N ALA A 163 -13.81 8.56 0.04
CA ALA A 163 -14.64 9.03 -1.06
C ALA A 163 -16.08 9.33 -0.59
N SER A 164 -16.60 8.53 0.32
CA SER A 164 -17.92 8.69 0.90
C SER A 164 -18.04 9.92 1.81
N LEU A 165 -17.01 10.18 2.63
CA LEU A 165 -16.94 11.38 3.47
C LEU A 165 -16.95 12.64 2.61
N TYR A 166 -16.14 12.68 1.55
CA TYR A 166 -16.09 13.82 0.63
C TYR A 166 -17.41 13.99 -0.13
N ALA A 167 -18.01 12.91 -0.62
CA ALA A 167 -19.32 12.98 -1.27
C ALA A 167 -20.42 13.48 -0.32
N ALA A 168 -20.43 13.02 0.94
CA ALA A 168 -21.38 13.48 1.95
C ALA A 168 -21.14 14.94 2.35
N ARG A 169 -19.87 15.38 2.38
CA ARG A 169 -19.52 16.78 2.64
C ARG A 169 -19.95 17.69 1.49
N ALA A 170 -19.68 17.30 0.24
CA ALA A 170 -20.09 18.05 -0.95
C ALA A 170 -21.63 18.15 -1.09
N ALA A 171 -22.36 17.17 -0.57
CA ALA A 171 -23.82 17.17 -0.53
C ALA A 171 -24.41 17.85 0.72
N ASP A 172 -23.61 18.57 1.53
CA ASP A 172 -24.00 19.20 2.80
C ASP A 172 -24.69 18.26 3.81
N GLN A 173 -24.38 16.96 3.74
CA GLN A 173 -24.93 15.93 4.65
C GLN A 173 -24.09 15.76 5.93
N LEU A 174 -22.89 16.35 5.98
CA LEU A 174 -21.99 16.36 7.12
C LEU A 174 -21.69 17.79 7.55
N SER A 175 -21.84 18.05 8.85
CA SER A 175 -21.33 19.28 9.45
C SER A 175 -19.80 19.33 9.35
N PRO A 176 -19.17 20.51 9.40
CA PRO A 176 -17.71 20.62 9.42
C PRO A 176 -17.07 19.79 10.54
N ALA A 177 -17.67 19.77 11.73
CA ALA A 177 -17.21 18.95 12.85
C ALA A 177 -17.33 17.45 12.57
N GLY A 178 -18.46 16.99 12.04
CA GLY A 178 -18.64 15.58 11.68
C GLY A 178 -17.72 15.11 10.55
N PHE A 179 -17.40 16.01 9.61
CA PHE A 179 -16.40 15.73 8.57
C PHE A 179 -14.99 15.62 9.16
N ALA A 180 -14.60 16.53 10.05
CA ALA A 180 -13.31 16.47 10.75
C ALA A 180 -13.18 15.21 11.63
N ASP A 181 -14.21 14.85 12.39
CA ASP A 181 -14.27 13.58 13.15
C ASP A 181 -14.15 12.37 12.21
N GLY A 182 -14.82 12.42 11.06
CA GLY A 182 -14.73 11.38 10.02
C GLY A 182 -13.31 11.24 9.47
N LEU A 183 -12.63 12.35 9.17
CA LEU A 183 -11.22 12.36 8.77
C LEU A 183 -10.34 11.78 9.88
N GLY A 184 -10.58 12.11 11.15
CA GLY A 184 -9.82 11.56 12.28
C GLY A 184 -9.79 10.02 12.32
N LEU A 185 -10.86 9.35 11.87
CA LEU A 185 -10.91 7.87 11.77
C LEU A 185 -10.01 7.28 10.67
N LEU A 186 -9.58 8.12 9.72
CA LEU A 186 -8.67 7.79 8.63
C LEU A 186 -7.22 8.19 8.91
N ALA A 187 -6.91 8.74 10.09
CA ALA A 187 -5.54 9.02 10.50
C ALA A 187 -4.70 7.74 10.39
N HIS A 188 -3.50 7.85 9.80
CA HIS A 188 -2.61 6.73 9.47
C HIS A 188 -3.17 5.69 8.48
N LYS A 189 -4.30 5.94 7.82
CA LYS A 189 -4.90 5.00 6.85
C LYS A 189 -4.94 5.53 5.43
N VAL A 190 -4.97 6.85 5.24
CA VAL A 190 -4.99 7.48 3.92
C VAL A 190 -3.91 8.55 3.78
N ALA A 191 -3.52 8.83 2.54
CA ALA A 191 -2.65 9.95 2.20
C ALA A 191 -3.45 11.00 1.40
N PRO A 192 -3.22 12.30 1.64
CA PRO A 192 -3.86 13.37 0.86
C PRO A 192 -3.54 13.24 -0.63
N THR A 193 -4.50 13.66 -1.46
CA THR A 193 -4.31 13.79 -2.91
C THR A 193 -4.95 15.10 -3.37
N TRP A 194 -4.71 15.54 -4.61
CA TRP A 194 -5.42 16.71 -5.13
C TRP A 194 -6.95 16.50 -5.17
N ALA A 195 -7.42 15.26 -5.31
CA ALA A 195 -8.86 14.92 -5.29
C ALA A 195 -9.43 14.80 -3.87
N PHE A 196 -8.56 14.60 -2.88
CA PHE A 196 -8.90 14.52 -1.46
C PHE A 196 -7.94 15.43 -0.69
N PRO A 197 -8.13 16.77 -0.77
CA PRO A 197 -7.22 17.75 -0.17
C PRO A 197 -7.38 17.82 1.35
N ILE A 198 -7.08 16.70 2.04
CA ILE A 198 -7.24 16.57 3.50
C ILE A 198 -6.46 17.65 4.25
N ASP A 199 -5.27 18.01 3.75
CA ASP A 199 -4.41 19.04 4.33
C ASP A 199 -5.09 20.43 4.38
N GLU A 200 -6.10 20.70 3.55
CA GLU A 200 -6.85 21.97 3.59
C GLU A 200 -7.84 22.04 4.77
N PHE A 201 -8.29 20.88 5.25
CA PHE A 201 -9.26 20.77 6.35
C PHE A 201 -8.62 20.41 7.68
N ASP A 202 -7.53 19.64 7.64
CA ASP A 202 -6.74 19.24 8.79
C ASP A 202 -5.24 19.29 8.42
N PRO A 203 -4.56 20.44 8.61
CA PRO A 203 -3.14 20.59 8.31
C PRO A 203 -2.22 19.69 9.15
N GLU A 204 -2.72 19.21 10.30
CA GLU A 204 -2.00 18.30 11.20
C GLU A 204 -2.38 16.83 10.93
N PHE A 205 -3.13 16.56 9.85
CA PHE A 205 -3.59 15.23 9.51
C PHE A 205 -2.42 14.25 9.41
N THR A 206 -2.48 13.19 10.21
CA THR A 206 -1.41 12.22 10.22
C THR A 206 -1.52 11.29 9.01
N ARG A 207 -0.63 11.52 8.04
CA ARG A 207 -0.64 10.87 6.73
C ARG A 207 -0.26 9.39 6.81
N TYR A 208 -0.85 8.60 5.92
CA TYR A 208 -0.39 7.24 5.69
C TYR A 208 1.02 7.22 5.09
N GLY A 209 1.99 6.68 5.84
CA GLY A 209 3.27 6.28 5.28
C GLY A 209 3.12 4.91 4.62
N SER A 210 3.34 4.82 3.32
CA SER A 210 3.33 3.52 2.62
C SER A 210 4.28 2.54 3.33
N ARG A 211 3.72 1.47 3.89
CA ARG A 211 4.50 0.42 4.55
C ARG A 211 5.21 -0.51 3.55
N ARG A 212 4.83 -0.46 2.26
CA ARG A 212 5.36 -1.35 1.21
C ARG A 212 5.79 -0.56 -0.02
N PRO A 213 7.02 -0.03 -0.05
CA PRO A 213 7.54 0.64 -1.25
C PRO A 213 7.71 -0.32 -2.44
N THR A 214 7.64 -1.63 -2.22
CA THR A 214 7.85 -2.68 -3.22
C THR A 214 6.92 -2.57 -4.42
N THR A 215 5.66 -2.21 -4.23
CA THR A 215 4.71 -2.04 -5.35
C THR A 215 5.09 -0.88 -6.25
N MET A 216 5.62 0.20 -5.69
CA MET A 216 6.15 1.32 -6.48
C MET A 216 7.36 0.88 -7.31
N ILE A 217 8.23 0.03 -6.75
CA ILE A 217 9.37 -0.57 -7.48
C ILE A 217 8.85 -1.42 -8.65
N TRP A 218 7.84 -2.27 -8.42
CA TRP A 218 7.23 -3.08 -9.48
C TRP A 218 6.56 -2.24 -10.55
N TYR A 219 5.84 -1.18 -10.16
CA TYR A 219 5.23 -0.26 -11.09
C TYR A 219 6.27 0.43 -11.99
N ARG A 220 7.38 0.93 -11.43
CA ARG A 220 8.48 1.51 -12.22
C ARG A 220 9.07 0.50 -13.21
N ARG A 221 9.34 -0.72 -12.76
CA ARG A 221 9.82 -1.82 -13.61
C ARG A 221 8.83 -2.17 -14.72
N ALA A 222 7.55 -2.25 -14.38
CA ALA A 222 6.47 -2.54 -15.31
C ALA A 222 6.30 -1.44 -16.37
N ARG A 223 6.39 -0.17 -15.99
CA ARG A 223 6.38 0.97 -16.93
C ARG A 223 7.55 0.94 -17.89
N TRP A 224 8.75 0.66 -17.37
CA TRP A 224 9.93 0.49 -18.21
C TRP A 224 9.73 -0.64 -19.22
N LEU A 225 9.29 -1.82 -18.77
CA LEU A 225 8.98 -2.94 -19.65
C LEU A 225 7.88 -2.63 -20.65
N GLN A 226 6.81 -1.93 -20.25
CA GLN A 226 5.76 -1.48 -21.16
C GLN A 226 6.34 -0.62 -22.28
N HIS A 227 7.26 0.30 -21.98
CA HIS A 227 7.86 1.14 -23.03
C HIS A 227 8.78 0.32 -23.94
N VAL A 228 9.56 -0.61 -23.36
CA VAL A 228 10.45 -1.49 -24.13
C VAL A 228 9.67 -2.45 -25.04
N LEU A 229 8.51 -2.93 -24.61
CA LEU A 229 7.77 -4.01 -25.29
C LEU A 229 6.51 -3.54 -26.04
N GLY A 230 5.89 -2.45 -25.61
CA GLY A 230 4.62 -1.93 -26.12
C GLY A 230 4.72 -0.56 -26.82
N GLY A 231 5.91 0.03 -26.88
CA GLY A 231 6.17 1.26 -27.63
C GLY A 231 6.40 1.01 -29.12
N ALA A 232 6.50 2.08 -29.91
CA ALA A 232 6.88 1.96 -31.31
C ALA A 232 8.32 1.43 -31.43
N ALA A 233 8.65 0.67 -32.47
CA ALA A 233 10.00 0.12 -32.68
C ALA A 233 11.01 1.18 -33.18
N ASP A 234 10.97 2.39 -32.63
CA ASP A 234 11.69 3.57 -33.07
C ASP A 234 12.72 4.07 -32.04
N GLN A 235 13.39 5.17 -32.33
CA GLN A 235 14.44 5.73 -31.47
C GLN A 235 13.87 6.49 -30.26
N ALA A 236 12.75 7.19 -30.45
CA ALA A 236 12.08 7.95 -29.38
C ALA A 236 11.63 7.02 -28.23
N THR A 237 11.13 5.83 -28.57
CA THR A 237 10.76 4.80 -27.59
C THR A 237 11.97 4.32 -26.78
N LEU A 238 13.14 4.13 -27.41
CA LEU A 238 14.36 3.73 -26.71
C LEU A 238 14.91 4.81 -25.79
N GLU A 239 14.85 6.07 -26.22
CA GLU A 239 15.23 7.22 -25.39
C GLU A 239 14.33 7.33 -24.17
N ARG A 240 13.01 7.21 -24.36
CA ARG A 240 12.08 7.19 -23.25
C ARG A 240 12.28 5.99 -22.33
N ALA A 241 12.58 4.80 -22.88
CA ALA A 241 12.91 3.63 -22.08
C ALA A 241 14.19 3.85 -21.25
N ARG A 242 15.19 4.57 -21.77
CA ARG A 242 16.39 4.96 -21.02
C ARG A 242 16.05 5.91 -19.88
N GLU A 243 15.19 6.90 -20.11
CA GLU A 243 14.74 7.86 -19.07
C GLU A 243 13.95 7.19 -17.94
N LEU A 244 13.11 6.22 -18.29
CA LEU A 244 12.27 5.50 -17.32
C LEU A 244 13.03 4.43 -16.52
N PHE A 245 14.26 4.09 -16.93
CA PHE A 245 15.06 3.09 -16.25
C PHE A 245 15.65 3.65 -14.94
N ASP A 246 15.21 3.10 -13.80
CA ASP A 246 15.72 3.45 -12.47
C ASP A 246 16.78 2.42 -12.01
N PRO A 247 18.08 2.75 -11.99
CA PRO A 247 19.13 1.79 -11.60
C PRO A 247 18.96 1.24 -10.19
N ALA A 248 18.43 2.04 -9.26
CA ALA A 248 18.16 1.61 -7.88
C ALA A 248 17.09 0.50 -7.83
N SER A 249 16.15 0.53 -8.76
CA SER A 249 15.12 -0.50 -8.91
C SER A 249 15.61 -1.70 -9.75
N ASN A 250 16.79 -1.64 -10.37
CA ASN A 250 17.29 -2.64 -11.31
C ASN A 250 18.71 -3.08 -10.92
N THR A 251 18.94 -3.43 -9.65
CA THR A 251 20.26 -3.81 -9.14
C THR A 251 20.79 -5.11 -9.76
N ARG A 252 22.11 -5.33 -9.62
CA ARG A 252 22.74 -6.63 -9.84
C ARG A 252 22.20 -7.61 -8.78
N LEU A 253 21.86 -8.82 -9.19
CA LEU A 253 21.41 -9.87 -8.28
C LEU A 253 22.62 -10.70 -7.86
N ASP A 254 22.72 -10.96 -6.56
CA ASP A 254 23.55 -12.04 -6.01
C ASP A 254 22.75 -13.36 -6.00
N ALA A 255 23.40 -14.43 -5.54
CA ALA A 255 22.78 -15.76 -5.51
C ALA A 255 21.51 -15.78 -4.65
N GLU A 256 21.53 -15.11 -3.49
CA GLU A 256 20.40 -15.02 -2.57
C GLU A 256 19.21 -14.29 -3.21
N ALA A 257 19.44 -13.15 -3.85
CA ALA A 257 18.40 -12.40 -4.56
C ALA A 257 17.84 -13.18 -5.76
N VAL A 258 18.66 -14.03 -6.40
CA VAL A 258 18.18 -14.96 -7.44
C VAL A 258 17.26 -16.02 -6.83
N GLU A 259 17.62 -16.63 -5.71
CA GLU A 259 16.77 -17.61 -5.00
C GLU A 259 15.45 -16.98 -4.55
N ALA A 260 15.50 -15.82 -3.89
CA ALA A 260 14.32 -15.08 -3.46
C ALA A 260 13.41 -14.73 -4.64
N ARG A 261 14.00 -14.35 -5.78
CA ARG A 261 13.23 -14.07 -7.00
C ARG A 261 12.57 -15.33 -7.54
N VAL A 262 13.29 -16.46 -7.62
CA VAL A 262 12.74 -17.76 -8.05
C VAL A 262 11.55 -18.18 -7.17
N ALA A 263 11.67 -18.05 -5.86
CA ALA A 263 10.57 -18.31 -4.93
C ALA A 263 9.38 -17.38 -5.19
N GLY A 264 9.64 -16.07 -5.34
CA GLY A 264 8.60 -15.06 -5.60
C GLY A 264 7.90 -15.18 -6.95
N MET A 265 8.47 -15.86 -7.96
CA MET A 265 7.84 -16.04 -9.27
C MET A 265 6.52 -16.83 -9.20
N HIS A 266 6.38 -17.76 -8.25
CA HIS A 266 5.15 -18.51 -8.06
C HIS A 266 4.08 -17.74 -7.29
N GLN A 267 4.53 -16.76 -6.48
CA GLN A 267 3.66 -15.96 -5.62
C GLN A 267 3.09 -14.75 -6.36
N ALA A 268 3.85 -14.16 -7.29
CA ALA A 268 3.46 -12.90 -7.91
C ALA A 268 3.88 -12.83 -9.40
N VAL A 269 2.89 -12.63 -10.27
CA VAL A 269 3.10 -12.39 -11.71
C VAL A 269 4.09 -11.24 -12.00
N PRO A 270 4.05 -10.09 -11.30
CA PRO A 270 5.03 -9.02 -11.51
C PRO A 270 6.48 -9.48 -11.35
N THR A 271 6.75 -10.31 -10.35
CA THR A 271 8.08 -10.89 -10.11
C THR A 271 8.51 -11.77 -11.28
N ALA A 272 7.61 -12.65 -11.73
CA ALA A 272 7.89 -13.57 -12.82
C ALA A 272 8.12 -12.86 -14.16
N LEU A 273 7.21 -11.95 -14.54
CA LEU A 273 7.31 -11.21 -15.80
C LEU A 273 8.61 -10.41 -15.86
N TYR A 274 8.92 -9.66 -14.80
CA TYR A 274 10.14 -8.87 -14.77
C TYR A 274 11.39 -9.74 -14.76
N ALA A 275 11.45 -10.82 -13.96
CA ALA A 275 12.60 -11.72 -13.92
C ALA A 275 12.93 -12.30 -15.31
N MET A 276 11.91 -12.83 -16.00
CA MET A 276 12.09 -13.44 -17.32
C MET A 276 12.48 -12.40 -18.38
N TRP A 277 11.78 -11.28 -18.46
CA TRP A 277 12.06 -10.26 -19.48
C TRP A 277 13.41 -9.58 -19.24
N ARG A 278 13.79 -9.31 -17.99
CA ARG A 278 15.12 -8.81 -17.61
C ARG A 278 16.21 -9.76 -18.10
N ALA A 279 16.08 -11.04 -17.77
CA ALA A 279 17.05 -12.06 -18.14
C ALA A 279 17.15 -12.25 -19.66
N TYR A 280 16.03 -12.18 -20.38
CA TYR A 280 16.02 -12.23 -21.84
C TYR A 280 16.65 -10.99 -22.49
N LEU A 281 16.28 -9.79 -22.03
CA LEU A 281 16.77 -8.53 -22.59
C LEU A 281 18.29 -8.38 -22.39
N TRP A 282 18.86 -8.90 -21.30
CA TRP A 282 20.29 -8.79 -21.03
C TRP A 282 21.10 -10.08 -21.21
N ASP A 283 20.48 -11.18 -21.60
CA ASP A 283 21.19 -12.48 -21.73
C ASP A 283 21.80 -12.92 -20.39
N GLU A 284 20.95 -12.98 -19.36
CA GLU A 284 21.34 -13.44 -18.03
C GLU A 284 21.31 -14.98 -17.95
N PRO A 285 22.29 -15.62 -17.29
CA PRO A 285 22.37 -17.07 -17.20
C PRO A 285 21.17 -17.70 -16.46
N GLU A 286 20.47 -16.93 -15.63
CA GLU A 286 19.30 -17.36 -14.89
C GLU A 286 18.05 -17.57 -15.77
N LEU A 287 18.08 -17.14 -17.04
CA LEU A 287 16.92 -17.20 -17.93
C LEU A 287 16.33 -18.61 -18.02
N ASP A 288 17.14 -19.65 -18.21
CA ASP A 288 16.65 -21.03 -18.33
C ASP A 288 15.93 -21.49 -17.06
N ARG A 289 16.42 -21.07 -15.89
CA ARG A 289 15.80 -21.37 -14.61
C ARG A 289 14.46 -20.66 -14.47
N TYR A 290 14.39 -19.38 -14.83
CA TYR A 290 13.12 -18.63 -14.82
C TYR A 290 12.10 -19.22 -15.79
N LEU A 291 12.52 -19.62 -16.99
CA LEU A 291 11.65 -20.27 -17.97
C LEU A 291 11.18 -21.67 -17.52
N ALA A 292 11.97 -22.39 -16.71
CA ALA A 292 11.53 -23.64 -16.10
C ALA A 292 10.42 -23.41 -15.07
N GLN A 293 10.59 -22.41 -14.19
CA GLN A 293 9.56 -22.04 -13.20
C GLN A 293 8.29 -21.53 -13.87
N ALA A 294 8.42 -20.76 -14.95
CA ALA A 294 7.28 -20.20 -15.65
C ALA A 294 6.34 -21.27 -16.21
N ARG A 295 6.85 -22.43 -16.63
CA ARG A 295 6.03 -23.54 -17.19
C ARG A 295 5.07 -24.13 -16.16
N THR A 296 5.45 -24.13 -14.89
CA THR A 296 4.65 -24.69 -13.80
C THR A 296 3.92 -23.62 -12.99
N ALA A 297 4.08 -22.34 -13.35
CA ALA A 297 3.43 -21.25 -12.66
C ALA A 297 1.89 -21.38 -12.73
N PRO A 298 1.17 -21.03 -11.65
CA PRO A 298 -0.29 -21.09 -11.62
C PRO A 298 -0.93 -20.11 -12.61
N ALA A 299 -0.34 -18.91 -12.75
CA ALA A 299 -0.80 -17.85 -13.63
C ALA A 299 -0.53 -18.17 -15.11
N ARG A 300 -1.58 -18.12 -15.95
CA ARG A 300 -1.45 -18.25 -17.41
C ARG A 300 -0.57 -17.15 -18.00
N LEU A 301 -0.62 -15.92 -17.50
CA LEU A 301 0.25 -14.83 -17.97
C LEU A 301 1.74 -15.17 -17.82
N THR A 302 2.12 -15.79 -16.71
CA THR A 302 3.51 -16.22 -16.47
C THR A 302 3.90 -17.34 -17.44
N ARG A 303 3.03 -18.35 -17.60
CA ARG A 303 3.25 -19.47 -18.55
C ARG A 303 3.43 -18.96 -19.99
N ASP A 304 2.51 -18.09 -20.43
CA ASP A 304 2.47 -17.56 -21.80
C ASP A 304 3.65 -16.62 -22.05
N ALA A 305 4.04 -15.77 -21.09
CA ALA A 305 5.25 -14.95 -21.22
C ALA A 305 6.52 -15.80 -21.34
N GLY A 306 6.63 -16.88 -20.54
CA GLY A 306 7.75 -17.82 -20.65
C GLY A 306 7.80 -18.52 -22.01
N ALA A 307 6.65 -19.01 -22.49
CA ALA A 307 6.55 -19.64 -23.81
C ALA A 307 6.93 -18.67 -24.95
N LEU A 308 6.46 -17.42 -24.87
CA LEU A 308 6.79 -16.38 -25.83
C LEU A 308 8.30 -16.11 -25.88
N ILE A 309 8.95 -15.97 -24.73
CA ILE A 309 10.41 -15.76 -24.66
C ILE A 309 11.16 -16.96 -25.26
N ASP A 310 10.71 -18.19 -24.99
CA ASP A 310 11.29 -19.40 -25.60
C ASP A 310 11.16 -19.41 -27.13
N GLU A 311 10.01 -18.99 -27.69
CA GLU A 311 9.79 -18.82 -29.14
C GLU A 311 10.71 -17.76 -29.75
N LEU A 312 10.81 -16.59 -29.10
CA LEU A 312 11.66 -15.47 -29.54
C LEU A 312 13.14 -15.86 -29.51
N ARG A 313 13.58 -16.55 -28.46
CA ARG A 313 14.97 -17.04 -28.31
C ARG A 313 15.35 -18.04 -29.39
N ARG A 314 14.42 -18.93 -29.79
CA ARG A 314 14.63 -19.90 -30.87
C ARG A 314 14.48 -19.30 -32.28
N GLY A 315 14.08 -18.03 -32.38
CA GLY A 315 13.80 -17.38 -33.67
C GLY A 315 12.53 -17.90 -34.36
N VAL A 316 11.68 -18.66 -33.65
CA VAL A 316 10.40 -19.15 -34.18
C VAL A 316 9.43 -17.98 -34.36
N ARG A 317 9.42 -17.06 -33.39
CA ARG A 317 8.72 -15.79 -33.47
C ARG A 317 9.74 -14.66 -33.63
N THR A 318 9.53 -13.79 -34.60
CA THR A 318 10.41 -12.63 -34.85
C THR A 318 9.65 -11.29 -34.76
N ARG A 319 8.34 -11.35 -34.53
CA ARG A 319 7.45 -10.19 -34.44
C ARG A 319 6.69 -10.17 -33.12
N LEU A 320 6.49 -8.98 -32.55
CA LEU A 320 5.71 -8.75 -31.35
C LEU A 320 4.96 -7.42 -31.49
N GLY A 321 3.69 -7.47 -31.87
CA GLY A 321 2.88 -6.29 -32.17
C GLY A 321 3.54 -5.39 -33.23
N ALA A 322 3.87 -4.14 -32.90
CA ALA A 322 4.53 -3.20 -33.81
C ALA A 322 6.03 -3.48 -34.02
N ILE A 323 6.65 -4.34 -33.20
CA ILE A 323 8.05 -4.72 -33.33
C ILE A 323 8.17 -5.81 -34.40
N THR A 324 8.66 -5.45 -35.59
CA THR A 324 8.73 -6.38 -36.74
C THR A 324 9.98 -7.26 -36.79
N ASP A 325 11.02 -6.91 -36.03
CA ASP A 325 12.28 -7.65 -35.88
C ASP A 325 12.74 -7.58 -34.42
N VAL A 326 12.23 -8.52 -33.61
CA VAL A 326 12.53 -8.60 -32.17
C VAL A 326 14.03 -8.80 -31.90
N PRO A 327 14.77 -9.68 -32.62
CA PRO A 327 16.22 -9.80 -32.44
C PRO A 327 16.98 -8.48 -32.65
N ALA A 328 16.64 -7.70 -33.69
CA ALA A 328 17.24 -6.39 -33.90
C ALA A 328 16.86 -5.39 -32.82
N TRP A 329 15.60 -5.41 -32.37
CA TRP A 329 15.13 -4.57 -31.28
C TRP A 329 15.87 -4.85 -29.97
N VAL A 330 16.02 -6.12 -29.58
CA VAL A 330 16.75 -6.52 -28.37
C VAL A 330 18.21 -6.06 -28.43
N ARG A 331 18.88 -6.14 -29.60
CA ARG A 331 20.23 -5.59 -29.77
C ARG A 331 20.26 -4.07 -29.52
N ARG A 332 19.27 -3.33 -30.00
CA ARG A 332 19.16 -1.88 -29.75
C ARG A 332 18.92 -1.56 -28.28
N VAL A 333 18.08 -2.33 -27.58
CA VAL A 333 17.87 -2.19 -26.13
C VAL A 333 19.16 -2.46 -25.35
N ARG A 334 19.91 -3.52 -25.70
CA ARG A 334 21.22 -3.84 -25.08
C ARG A 334 22.23 -2.72 -25.31
N ALA A 335 22.24 -2.12 -26.50
CA ALA A 335 23.11 -0.98 -26.83
C ALA A 335 22.82 0.28 -26.00
N LEU A 336 21.70 0.35 -25.25
CA LEU A 336 21.47 1.43 -24.31
C LEU A 336 22.43 1.41 -23.11
N GLY A 337 23.10 0.29 -22.84
CA GLY A 337 24.06 0.15 -21.74
C GLY A 337 23.42 0.14 -20.35
N LEU A 338 22.18 -0.34 -20.25
CA LEU A 338 21.39 -0.36 -19.00
C LEU A 338 21.60 -1.63 -18.15
N ASP A 339 22.41 -2.58 -18.61
CA ASP A 339 22.68 -3.84 -17.89
C ASP A 339 23.38 -3.56 -16.54
N PRO A 340 22.77 -3.94 -15.41
CA PRO A 340 23.33 -3.67 -14.09
C PRO A 340 24.62 -4.44 -13.79
N ARG A 341 24.90 -5.54 -14.50
CA ARG A 341 26.16 -6.29 -14.35
C ARG A 341 27.37 -5.46 -14.81
N HIS A 342 27.16 -4.47 -15.68
CA HIS A 342 28.19 -3.57 -16.19
C HIS A 342 28.22 -2.21 -15.47
N ALA A 343 27.40 -2.00 -14.43
CA ALA A 343 27.30 -0.71 -13.75
C ALA A 343 28.63 -0.26 -13.09
N SER A 344 29.35 -1.18 -12.46
CA SER A 344 30.63 -0.90 -11.78
C SER A 344 31.72 -0.39 -12.73
N GLY A 345 31.67 -0.78 -14.01
CA GLY A 345 32.61 -0.29 -15.03
C GLY A 345 32.32 1.14 -15.49
N ARG A 346 31.09 1.64 -15.30
CA ARG A 346 30.70 3.02 -15.68
C ARG A 346 31.19 4.05 -14.68
N GLU A 347 31.13 3.74 -13.39
CA GLU A 347 31.61 4.62 -12.32
C GLU A 347 33.14 4.81 -12.37
N ALA A 348 33.87 3.81 -12.85
CA ALA A 348 35.33 3.90 -13.04
C ALA A 348 35.76 4.68 -14.29
N GLY A 349 34.86 4.89 -15.27
CA GLY A 349 35.17 5.52 -16.56
C GLY A 349 34.56 6.90 -16.78
N GLY A 350 33.57 7.31 -15.99
CA GLY A 350 32.91 8.62 -16.08
C GLY A 350 33.29 9.52 -14.91
N GLY A 351 33.99 10.62 -15.19
CA GLY A 351 34.38 11.60 -14.17
C GLY A 351 33.20 12.21 -13.41
N GLY A 352 32.96 11.71 -12.19
CA GLY A 352 32.79 12.49 -10.96
C GLY A 352 31.59 13.42 -10.73
N THR A 353 30.72 13.76 -11.68
CA THR A 353 29.76 14.88 -11.46
C THR A 353 28.28 14.54 -11.37
N THR A 354 27.80 13.33 -11.70
CA THR A 354 26.36 13.08 -11.85
C THR A 354 25.69 12.32 -10.69
N THR A 355 26.42 11.51 -9.92
CA THR A 355 25.80 10.62 -8.92
C THR A 355 25.46 11.32 -7.60
N ALA A 356 26.23 12.34 -7.20
CA ALA A 356 25.94 13.13 -5.98
C ALA A 356 24.70 14.03 -6.14
N ALA A 357 24.43 14.54 -7.35
CA ALA A 357 23.27 15.40 -7.63
C ALA A 357 21.94 14.63 -7.60
N VAL A 358 21.93 13.35 -7.98
CA VAL A 358 20.72 12.51 -7.99
C VAL A 358 20.38 11.97 -6.59
N SER A 359 21.39 11.70 -5.74
CA SER A 359 21.16 11.33 -4.33
C SER A 359 20.76 12.51 -3.46
N ALA A 360 21.29 13.72 -3.70
CA ALA A 360 20.89 14.92 -2.96
C ALA A 360 19.44 15.37 -3.25
N ALA A 361 18.95 15.14 -4.47
CA ALA A 361 17.55 15.43 -4.83
C ALA A 361 16.53 14.45 -4.21
N ARG A 362 16.97 13.27 -3.73
CA ARG A 362 16.09 12.23 -3.16
C ARG A 362 15.91 12.31 -1.64
N ALA A 363 16.76 13.04 -0.91
CA ALA A 363 16.64 13.17 0.54
C ALA A 363 15.72 14.33 1.00
N GLY A 364 15.23 15.16 0.09
CA GLY A 364 14.49 16.40 0.40
C GLY A 364 13.09 16.54 -0.19
N ALA A 365 12.51 15.51 -0.83
CA ALA A 365 11.18 15.62 -1.44
C ALA A 365 10.06 15.22 -0.47
N VAL A 366 9.99 15.94 0.66
CA VAL A 366 8.78 16.14 1.46
C VAL A 366 8.78 17.64 1.84
N LEU A 367 7.72 18.35 1.45
CA LEU A 367 7.36 19.77 1.67
C LEU A 367 7.88 20.85 0.68
N VAL A 368 6.88 21.49 0.04
CA VAL A 368 6.76 22.87 -0.49
C VAL A 368 7.97 23.46 -1.23
N ALA A 369 7.85 23.57 -2.56
CA ALA A 369 8.67 24.50 -3.34
C ALA A 369 8.03 25.90 -3.37
N PRO A 370 8.67 26.96 -2.85
CA PRO A 370 8.29 28.32 -3.16
C PRO A 370 8.99 28.77 -4.45
N GLY A 371 8.23 29.32 -5.41
CA GLY A 371 8.79 30.13 -6.49
C GLY A 371 9.17 29.40 -7.78
N ILE A 372 8.21 28.75 -8.43
CA ILE A 372 8.20 28.65 -9.90
C ILE A 372 6.95 29.41 -10.35
N THR A 373 7.14 30.61 -10.88
CA THR A 373 6.09 31.31 -11.62
C THR A 373 5.77 30.49 -12.87
N PRO A 374 4.52 30.04 -13.07
CA PRO A 374 4.14 29.37 -14.30
C PRO A 374 4.25 30.37 -15.44
N GLY A 375 4.95 29.97 -16.51
CA GLY A 375 4.90 30.70 -17.77
C GLY A 375 3.45 30.79 -18.23
N VAL A 376 2.92 32.00 -18.27
CA VAL A 376 1.59 32.34 -18.78
C VAL A 376 1.53 31.89 -20.24
N ALA A 377 0.86 30.77 -20.51
CA ALA A 377 0.32 30.51 -21.83
C ALA A 377 -0.65 31.65 -22.18
N PRO A 378 -0.66 32.16 -23.42
CA PRO A 378 -1.43 33.36 -23.74
C PRO A 378 -2.91 33.13 -23.45
N VAL A 379 -3.46 33.95 -22.56
CA VAL A 379 -4.87 34.00 -22.12
C VAL A 379 -5.82 33.97 -23.33
N ASP A 380 -5.36 34.47 -24.47
CA ASP A 380 -6.08 34.51 -25.75
C ASP A 380 -6.40 33.12 -26.33
N ALA A 381 -5.55 32.11 -26.11
CA ALA A 381 -5.78 30.76 -26.68
C ALA A 381 -6.87 29.99 -25.92
N ALA A 382 -6.90 30.12 -24.58
CA ALA A 382 -7.95 29.53 -23.76
C ALA A 382 -9.30 30.21 -23.97
N ALA A 383 -9.31 31.56 -24.06
CA ALA A 383 -10.51 32.33 -24.39
C ALA A 383 -11.05 31.99 -25.78
N ALA A 384 -10.18 31.86 -26.80
CA ALA A 384 -10.59 31.48 -28.15
C ALA A 384 -11.13 30.04 -28.23
N ALA A 385 -10.54 29.10 -27.48
CA ALA A 385 -11.03 27.72 -27.39
C ALA A 385 -12.40 27.65 -26.70
N GLN A 386 -12.59 28.41 -25.61
CA GLN A 386 -13.86 28.49 -24.90
C GLN A 386 -14.95 29.17 -25.74
N ALA A 387 -14.62 30.24 -26.47
CA ALA A 387 -15.53 30.89 -27.41
C ALA A 387 -15.94 29.96 -28.56
N THR A 388 -14.98 29.22 -29.13
CA THR A 388 -15.25 28.25 -30.20
C THR A 388 -16.14 27.11 -29.72
N ARG A 389 -15.90 26.61 -28.50
CA ARG A 389 -16.73 25.60 -27.84
C ARG A 389 -18.15 26.13 -27.61
N ARG A 390 -18.30 27.31 -27.02
CA ARG A 390 -19.61 27.95 -26.77
C ARG A 390 -20.41 28.13 -28.07
N ALA A 391 -19.78 28.60 -29.15
CA ALA A 391 -20.42 28.73 -30.46
C ALA A 391 -20.84 27.38 -31.09
N GLY A 392 -20.16 26.29 -30.74
CA GLY A 392 -20.58 24.93 -31.10
C GLY A 392 -21.86 24.51 -30.37
N ILE A 393 -21.88 24.73 -29.05
CA ILE A 393 -23.02 24.46 -28.17
C ILE A 393 -24.26 25.26 -28.60
N GLU A 394 -24.10 26.56 -28.84
CA GLU A 394 -25.17 27.45 -29.30
C GLU A 394 -25.79 26.97 -30.61
N ARG A 395 -24.99 26.49 -31.56
CA ARG A 395 -25.50 25.92 -32.82
C ARG A 395 -26.28 24.63 -32.61
N GLU A 396 -25.80 23.73 -31.76
CA GLU A 396 -26.49 22.48 -31.46
C GLU A 396 -27.82 22.73 -30.74
N VAL A 397 -27.83 23.58 -29.71
CA VAL A 397 -29.04 23.96 -28.97
C VAL A 397 -30.03 24.69 -29.87
N ALA A 398 -29.57 25.61 -30.73
CA ALA A 398 -30.44 26.31 -31.69
C ALA A 398 -31.04 25.39 -32.75
N ALA A 399 -30.29 24.38 -33.21
CA ALA A 399 -30.75 23.40 -34.19
C ALA A 399 -31.69 22.34 -33.59
N THR A 400 -31.66 22.16 -32.28
CA THR A 400 -32.47 21.15 -31.59
C THR A 400 -33.92 21.63 -31.44
N PRO A 401 -34.92 20.88 -31.95
CA PRO A 401 -36.33 21.22 -31.74
C PRO A 401 -36.69 21.27 -30.25
N ARG A 402 -37.66 22.09 -29.86
CA ARG A 402 -38.07 22.31 -28.45
C ARG A 402 -38.24 21.01 -27.65
N ARG A 403 -38.88 19.99 -28.23
CA ARG A 403 -39.11 18.66 -27.62
C ARG A 403 -37.84 17.86 -27.34
N GLY A 404 -36.74 18.14 -28.03
CA GLY A 404 -35.46 17.46 -27.87
C GLY A 404 -34.48 18.17 -26.93
N LEU A 405 -34.83 19.35 -26.41
CA LEU A 405 -33.95 20.10 -25.51
C LEU A 405 -33.76 19.40 -24.16
N ALA A 406 -34.75 18.62 -23.71
CA ALA A 406 -34.63 17.80 -22.50
C ALA A 406 -33.56 16.72 -22.65
N ASP A 407 -33.54 16.00 -23.79
CA ASP A 407 -32.52 14.98 -24.08
C ASP A 407 -31.11 15.59 -24.14
N VAL A 408 -30.98 16.79 -24.71
CA VAL A 408 -29.71 17.53 -24.71
C VAL A 408 -29.29 17.83 -23.27
N GLY A 409 -30.17 18.38 -22.45
CA GLY A 409 -29.89 18.67 -21.03
C GLY A 409 -29.45 17.44 -20.24
N TRP A 410 -30.16 16.32 -20.34
CA TRP A 410 -29.81 15.10 -19.62
C TRP A 410 -28.49 14.48 -20.06
N ARG A 411 -28.20 14.48 -21.38
CA ARG A 411 -26.93 13.97 -21.91
C ARG A 411 -25.75 14.87 -21.51
N THR A 412 -25.98 16.14 -21.26
CA THR A 412 -24.95 17.13 -20.88
C THR A 412 -25.02 17.53 -19.41
N ILE A 413 -25.58 16.68 -18.54
CA ILE A 413 -25.88 17.00 -17.14
C ILE A 413 -24.68 17.54 -16.35
N GLY A 414 -23.46 17.12 -16.69
CA GLY A 414 -22.19 17.58 -16.09
C GLY A 414 -21.57 18.83 -16.73
N ASP A 415 -22.21 19.48 -17.71
CA ASP A 415 -21.64 20.62 -18.45
C ASP A 415 -22.42 21.93 -18.24
N GLY A 416 -21.91 22.77 -17.34
CA GLY A 416 -22.51 24.08 -17.04
C GLY A 416 -22.53 25.05 -18.22
N THR A 417 -21.71 24.86 -19.25
CA THR A 417 -21.76 25.72 -20.46
C THR A 417 -22.96 25.35 -21.33
N TYR A 418 -23.27 24.05 -21.49
CA TYR A 418 -24.50 23.61 -22.16
C TYR A 418 -25.75 24.09 -21.44
N HIS A 419 -25.77 23.98 -20.12
CA HIS A 419 -26.95 24.31 -19.32
C HIS A 419 -27.25 25.82 -19.35
N ARG A 420 -26.23 26.68 -19.35
CA ARG A 420 -26.40 28.13 -19.54
C ARG A 420 -26.98 28.46 -20.92
N VAL A 421 -26.45 27.88 -21.99
CA VAL A 421 -26.97 28.09 -23.35
C VAL A 421 -28.40 27.57 -23.51
N LEU A 422 -28.71 26.40 -22.92
CA LEU A 422 -30.06 25.85 -22.87
C LEU A 422 -31.01 26.79 -22.10
N LEU A 423 -30.60 27.30 -20.95
CA LEU A 423 -31.41 28.22 -20.15
C LEU A 423 -31.70 29.52 -20.90
N THR A 424 -30.72 30.11 -21.57
CA THR A 424 -30.93 31.27 -22.45
C THR A 424 -31.96 30.98 -23.55
N ARG A 425 -31.90 29.78 -24.15
CA ARG A 425 -32.85 29.36 -25.19
C ARG A 425 -34.26 29.17 -24.63
N LEU A 426 -34.38 28.59 -23.43
CA LEU A 426 -35.64 28.31 -22.75
C LEU A 426 -36.29 29.59 -22.18
N ALA A 427 -35.50 30.58 -21.76
CA ALA A 427 -36.01 31.86 -21.26
C ALA A 427 -36.81 32.67 -22.30
N GLY A 428 -36.67 32.35 -23.59
CA GLY A 428 -37.49 32.88 -24.68
C GLY A 428 -38.93 32.34 -24.72
N ASP A 429 -39.23 31.28 -23.96
CA ASP A 429 -40.55 30.65 -23.84
C ASP A 429 -41.32 31.26 -22.65
N ASP A 430 -42.54 31.75 -22.89
CA ASP A 430 -43.33 32.45 -21.87
C ASP A 430 -43.71 31.54 -20.69
N GLU A 431 -43.91 30.25 -20.93
CA GLU A 431 -44.26 29.27 -19.89
C GLU A 431 -43.06 28.98 -18.98
N VAL A 432 -41.89 28.73 -19.58
CA VAL A 432 -40.63 28.56 -18.82
C VAL A 432 -40.30 29.85 -18.06
N ARG A 433 -40.51 31.03 -18.66
CA ARG A 433 -40.25 32.32 -17.96
C ARG A 433 -41.17 32.50 -16.75
N ALA A 434 -42.38 31.96 -16.77
CA ALA A 434 -43.25 31.94 -15.59
C ALA A 434 -42.72 30.98 -14.52
N GLN A 435 -42.22 29.81 -14.90
CA GLN A 435 -41.60 28.83 -13.98
C GLN A 435 -40.32 29.35 -13.34
N LEU A 436 -39.46 30.03 -14.11
CA LEU A 436 -38.25 30.66 -13.59
C LEU A 436 -38.58 31.75 -12.57
N ARG A 437 -39.59 32.60 -12.84
CA ARG A 437 -40.06 33.58 -11.86
C ARG A 437 -40.64 32.93 -10.60
N ALA A 438 -41.29 31.78 -10.74
CA ALA A 438 -41.78 31.01 -9.59
C ALA A 438 -40.61 30.45 -8.76
N LEU A 439 -39.53 29.95 -9.40
CA LEU A 439 -38.28 29.54 -8.75
C LEU A 439 -37.64 30.70 -7.99
N ASP A 440 -37.50 31.86 -8.63
CA ASP A 440 -36.93 33.09 -8.03
C ASP A 440 -37.72 33.56 -6.79
N HIS A 441 -39.02 33.26 -6.73
CA HIS A 441 -39.89 33.63 -5.60
C HIS A 441 -39.85 32.64 -4.43
N LEU A 442 -39.36 31.41 -4.63
CA LEU A 442 -39.35 30.37 -3.58
C LEU A 442 -38.59 30.79 -2.30
N PRO A 443 -37.45 31.50 -2.36
CA PRO A 443 -36.75 31.95 -1.15
C PRO A 443 -37.55 32.93 -0.28
N ALA A 444 -38.48 33.69 -0.88
CA ALA A 444 -39.35 34.63 -0.16
C ALA A 444 -40.52 33.95 0.57
N LEU A 445 -40.77 32.67 0.30
CA LEU A 445 -41.85 31.89 0.92
C LEU A 445 -41.33 31.12 2.14
N THR A 446 -42.13 31.07 3.22
CA THR A 446 -41.79 30.33 4.44
C THR A 446 -42.71 29.12 4.67
N GLY A 447 -42.15 28.06 5.27
CA GLY A 447 -42.90 26.91 5.79
C GLY A 447 -43.87 26.26 4.79
N PRO A 448 -45.17 26.12 5.12
CA PRO A 448 -46.15 25.42 4.29
C PRO A 448 -46.35 26.03 2.88
N ALA A 449 -46.22 27.35 2.74
CA ALA A 449 -46.42 28.04 1.45
C ALA A 449 -45.33 27.64 0.44
N ARG A 450 -44.07 27.57 0.90
CA ARG A 450 -42.96 27.10 0.07
C ARG A 450 -43.15 25.63 -0.35
N ALA A 451 -43.65 24.79 0.56
CA ALA A 451 -43.90 23.37 0.27
C ALA A 451 -45.07 23.12 -0.70
N VAL A 452 -46.04 24.02 -0.77
CA VAL A 452 -47.12 23.98 -1.77
C VAL A 452 -46.58 24.46 -3.12
N ALA A 453 -45.91 25.61 -3.15
CA ALA A 453 -45.31 26.16 -4.37
C ALA A 453 -44.29 25.20 -5.02
N LEU A 454 -43.43 24.55 -4.23
CA LEU A 454 -42.49 23.53 -4.71
C LEU A 454 -43.21 22.34 -5.36
N ARG A 455 -44.33 21.88 -4.79
CA ARG A 455 -45.08 20.74 -5.35
C ARG A 455 -45.80 21.10 -6.65
N GLU A 456 -46.40 22.28 -6.71
CA GLU A 456 -47.04 22.78 -7.94
C GLU A 456 -46.01 22.98 -9.05
N LEU A 457 -44.85 23.53 -8.71
CA LEU A 457 -43.76 23.73 -9.64
C LEU A 457 -43.16 22.41 -10.13
N ALA A 458 -42.90 21.45 -9.24
CA ALA A 458 -42.35 20.14 -9.62
C ALA A 458 -43.24 19.36 -10.58
N VAL A 459 -44.56 19.52 -10.51
CA VAL A 459 -45.52 18.85 -11.41
C VAL A 459 -45.65 19.56 -12.75
N SER A 460 -45.35 20.86 -12.79
CA SER A 460 -45.51 21.70 -13.99
C SER A 460 -44.20 22.04 -14.68
N LEU A 461 -43.05 21.66 -14.11
CA LEU A 461 -41.73 22.06 -14.60
C LEU A 461 -41.48 21.57 -16.02
N ASP A 462 -40.96 22.46 -16.88
CA ASP A 462 -40.56 22.08 -18.22
C ASP A 462 -39.46 21.01 -18.15
N PRO A 463 -39.54 19.89 -18.91
CA PRO A 463 -38.55 18.82 -18.84
C PRO A 463 -37.12 19.24 -19.17
N ALA A 464 -36.93 20.28 -20.00
CA ALA A 464 -35.59 20.79 -20.29
C ALA A 464 -35.08 21.71 -19.15
N LEU A 465 -35.98 22.45 -18.49
CA LEU A 465 -35.63 23.20 -17.28
C LEU A 465 -35.31 22.26 -16.12
N GLU A 466 -36.05 21.15 -15.97
CA GLU A 466 -35.76 20.08 -15.02
C GLU A 466 -34.35 19.52 -15.20
N ALA A 467 -33.97 19.18 -16.43
CA ALA A 467 -32.62 18.71 -16.74
C ALA A 467 -31.54 19.76 -16.39
N VAL A 468 -31.81 21.05 -16.63
CA VAL A 468 -30.90 22.15 -16.29
C VAL A 468 -30.68 22.24 -14.78
N LEU A 469 -31.76 22.21 -13.99
CA LEU A 469 -31.73 22.25 -12.53
C LEU A 469 -31.08 20.99 -11.93
N ALA A 470 -31.37 19.82 -12.49
CA ALA A 470 -30.74 18.57 -12.09
C ALA A 470 -29.22 18.60 -12.34
N GLY A 471 -28.77 19.16 -13.46
CA GLY A 471 -27.34 19.33 -13.72
C GLY A 471 -26.67 20.37 -12.84
N ALA A 472 -27.37 21.45 -12.46
CA ALA A 472 -26.87 22.40 -11.46
C ALA A 472 -26.61 21.70 -10.11
N LEU A 473 -27.56 20.87 -9.67
CA LEU A 473 -27.41 20.00 -8.49
C LEU A 473 -26.23 19.03 -8.61
N VAL A 474 -26.05 18.38 -9.78
CA VAL A 474 -24.94 17.45 -10.02
C VAL A 474 -23.58 18.16 -9.97
N ARG A 475 -23.50 19.42 -10.40
CA ARG A 475 -22.26 20.20 -10.40
C ARG A 475 -22.04 21.02 -9.12
N ALA A 476 -23.01 21.01 -8.20
CA ALA A 476 -23.06 21.90 -7.04
C ALA A 476 -22.96 23.40 -7.42
N ASP A 477 -23.48 23.78 -8.60
CA ASP A 477 -23.57 25.19 -8.98
C ASP A 477 -24.60 25.88 -8.06
N PRO A 478 -24.29 27.07 -7.49
CA PRO A 478 -25.31 27.87 -6.82
C PRO A 478 -26.46 28.12 -7.78
N LEU A 479 -27.70 27.92 -7.31
CA LEU A 479 -28.86 28.10 -8.17
C LEU A 479 -28.92 29.53 -8.71
N ASP A 480 -28.46 30.50 -7.91
CA ASP A 480 -28.35 31.89 -8.31
C ASP A 480 -27.37 32.08 -9.47
N ASP A 481 -26.20 31.43 -9.47
CA ASP A 481 -25.21 31.48 -10.57
C ASP A 481 -25.71 30.82 -11.87
N VAL A 482 -26.62 29.85 -11.74
CA VAL A 482 -27.26 29.18 -12.87
C VAL A 482 -28.39 30.02 -13.42
N LEU A 483 -29.12 30.74 -12.56
CA LEU A 483 -30.27 31.56 -12.91
C LEU A 483 -29.90 33.03 -13.21
N GLU A 484 -28.67 33.47 -12.91
CA GLU A 484 -28.20 34.83 -13.16
C GLU A 484 -28.39 35.19 -14.64
N ARG A 485 -29.27 36.17 -14.86
CA ARG A 485 -29.52 36.77 -16.16
C ARG A 485 -28.52 37.90 -16.40
N ASP A 486 -28.19 38.15 -17.66
CA ASP A 486 -27.36 39.30 -18.06
C ASP A 486 -27.92 40.59 -17.42
N ALA A 487 -27.01 41.44 -16.93
CA ALA A 487 -27.28 42.60 -16.05
C ALA A 487 -28.24 43.67 -16.61
N ASP A 488 -28.70 43.54 -17.86
CA ASP A 488 -29.58 44.50 -18.53
C ASP A 488 -31.07 44.38 -18.15
N GLU A 489 -31.51 43.30 -17.48
CA GLU A 489 -32.92 43.11 -17.04
C GLU A 489 -33.21 43.50 -15.58
N GLN A 490 -32.20 43.83 -14.77
CA GLN A 490 -32.37 44.08 -13.32
C GLN A 490 -32.92 45.46 -12.94
N VAL A 491 -33.22 46.33 -13.91
CA VAL A 491 -33.58 47.75 -13.65
C VAL A 491 -35.04 47.95 -13.20
N ASP A 492 -35.95 46.99 -13.39
CA ASP A 492 -37.39 47.23 -13.17
C ASP A 492 -38.00 46.65 -11.86
N LEU A 493 -37.22 45.98 -11.00
CA LEU A 493 -37.80 45.22 -9.86
C LEU A 493 -37.55 45.79 -8.45
N VAL A 494 -36.83 46.91 -8.30
CA VAL A 494 -36.63 47.53 -6.97
C VAL A 494 -37.74 48.55 -6.68
N GLY A 495 -38.91 48.03 -6.28
CA GLY A 495 -40.11 48.83 -6.05
C GLY A 495 -40.94 48.37 -4.84
N GLY A 496 -40.34 48.35 -3.65
CA GLY A 496 -41.07 48.52 -2.38
C GLY A 496 -41.34 47.27 -1.54
N GLY A 497 -41.07 47.37 -0.24
CA GLY A 497 -41.61 46.45 0.77
C GLY A 497 -40.72 46.29 1.99
N ALA A 498 -40.99 47.08 3.03
CA ALA A 498 -40.28 47.05 4.30
C ALA A 498 -40.82 45.99 5.29
N ALA A 499 -39.90 45.50 6.13
CA ALA A 499 -40.05 45.03 7.51
C ALA A 499 -40.79 43.70 7.82
N ALA A 500 -40.05 42.77 8.44
CA ALA A 500 -40.40 42.18 9.74
C ALA A 500 -39.22 41.41 10.33
N ASP A 501 -38.53 42.03 11.30
CA ASP A 501 -37.62 41.37 12.24
C ASP A 501 -38.40 40.46 13.19
N GLY A 502 -37.91 39.23 13.40
CA GLY A 502 -38.37 38.36 14.49
C GLY A 502 -38.31 36.86 14.19
N ALA A 503 -37.12 36.28 14.13
CA ALA A 503 -36.93 34.84 14.23
C ALA A 503 -35.88 34.55 15.30
N GLY A 504 -36.33 34.01 16.44
CA GLY A 504 -35.45 33.54 17.51
C GLY A 504 -34.65 32.34 17.06
N GLU A 505 -33.38 32.27 17.49
CA GLU A 505 -32.50 31.14 17.28
C GLU A 505 -33.11 29.85 17.85
N PRO A 506 -33.12 28.73 17.08
CA PRO A 506 -33.51 27.44 17.62
C PRO A 506 -32.46 26.98 18.63
N ALA A 507 -32.89 26.72 19.86
CA ALA A 507 -32.06 26.18 20.93
C ALA A 507 -31.32 24.92 20.47
N GLY A 508 -30.00 24.96 20.50
CA GLY A 508 -29.13 23.86 20.08
C GLY A 508 -29.43 22.56 20.84
N ALA A 509 -29.50 21.46 20.10
CA ALA A 509 -29.49 20.11 20.68
C ALA A 509 -28.21 19.98 21.53
N SER A 510 -28.36 19.66 22.82
CA SER A 510 -27.20 19.48 23.69
C SER A 510 -26.42 18.25 23.23
N ALA A 511 -25.09 18.31 23.26
CA ALA A 511 -24.19 17.22 22.85
C ALA A 511 -24.50 15.86 23.51
N GLY A 512 -25.14 15.87 24.70
CA GLY A 512 -25.62 14.65 25.37
C GLY A 512 -26.76 13.94 24.64
N SER A 513 -27.59 14.66 23.88
CA SER A 513 -28.69 14.07 23.10
C SER A 513 -28.22 13.35 21.84
N GLU A 514 -27.12 13.83 21.23
CA GLU A 514 -26.56 13.24 20.02
C GLU A 514 -25.81 11.93 20.32
N LEU A 515 -25.06 11.88 21.43
CA LEU A 515 -24.39 10.67 21.90
C LEU A 515 -25.40 9.54 22.17
N GLU A 516 -26.44 9.82 22.95
CA GLU A 516 -27.45 8.79 23.29
C GLU A 516 -28.23 8.32 22.05
N LEU A 517 -28.45 9.21 21.08
CA LEU A 517 -29.04 8.83 19.79
C LEU A 517 -28.11 7.89 19.00
N ALA A 518 -26.82 8.22 18.91
CA ALA A 518 -25.84 7.40 18.21
C ALA A 518 -25.63 6.03 18.90
N LEU A 519 -25.58 5.98 20.24
CA LEU A 519 -25.55 4.74 21.00
C LEU A 519 -26.83 3.91 20.78
N GLY A 520 -27.99 4.57 20.72
CA GLY A 520 -29.27 3.93 20.40
C GLY A 520 -29.27 3.27 19.01
N TRP A 521 -28.71 3.94 18.00
CA TRP A 521 -28.59 3.38 16.65
C TRP A 521 -27.62 2.20 16.58
N LEU A 522 -26.46 2.28 17.25
CA LEU A 522 -25.49 1.18 17.27
C LEU A 522 -26.04 -0.04 18.02
N ARG A 523 -26.76 0.15 19.13
CA ARG A 523 -27.45 -0.95 19.82
C ARG A 523 -28.53 -1.59 18.95
N GLN A 524 -29.32 -0.78 18.24
CA GLN A 524 -30.30 -1.31 17.29
C GLN A 524 -29.62 -2.09 16.15
N ALA A 525 -28.49 -1.61 15.63
CA ALA A 525 -27.71 -2.31 14.63
C ALA A 525 -27.18 -3.66 15.16
N GLN A 526 -26.74 -3.71 16.42
CA GLN A 526 -26.28 -4.94 17.07
C GLN A 526 -27.39 -5.98 17.17
N VAL A 527 -28.63 -5.57 17.49
CA VAL A 527 -29.80 -6.46 17.51
C VAL A 527 -30.12 -7.00 16.11
N LEU A 528 -29.97 -6.18 15.07
CA LEU A 528 -30.27 -6.55 13.69
C LEU A 528 -29.18 -7.42 13.03
N ALA A 529 -27.93 -7.26 13.47
CA ALA A 529 -26.76 -7.96 12.94
C ALA A 529 -25.87 -8.49 14.08
N PRO A 530 -26.36 -9.44 14.91
CA PRO A 530 -25.66 -9.86 16.13
C PRO A 530 -24.33 -10.59 15.88
N VAL A 531 -24.08 -11.04 14.64
CA VAL A 531 -22.85 -11.72 14.22
C VAL A 531 -21.81 -10.78 13.59
N ASP A 532 -22.17 -9.52 13.34
CA ASP A 532 -21.27 -8.54 12.74
C ASP A 532 -20.34 -7.97 13.83
N ALA A 533 -19.04 -8.21 13.69
CA ALA A 533 -18.03 -7.79 14.66
C ALA A 533 -17.77 -6.28 14.63
N GLU A 534 -18.08 -5.59 13.52
CA GLU A 534 -17.83 -4.15 13.38
C GLU A 534 -18.77 -3.32 14.25
N VAL A 535 -20.00 -3.79 14.47
CA VAL A 535 -20.99 -3.04 15.27
C VAL A 535 -20.59 -2.95 16.75
N PRO A 536 -20.20 -4.05 17.44
CA PRO A 536 -19.64 -3.96 18.78
C PRO A 536 -18.35 -3.15 18.86
N LEU A 537 -17.49 -3.17 17.82
CA LEU A 537 -16.26 -2.38 17.81
C LEU A 537 -16.55 -0.88 17.73
N ALA A 538 -17.47 -0.45 16.86
CA ALA A 538 -17.92 0.94 16.77
C ALA A 538 -18.58 1.40 18.08
N LEU A 539 -19.41 0.54 18.69
CA LEU A 539 -20.06 0.84 19.97
C LEU A 539 -19.02 0.95 21.10
N ALA A 540 -18.03 0.06 21.14
CA ALA A 540 -16.94 0.12 22.11
C ALA A 540 -16.11 1.39 21.98
N ALA A 541 -15.75 1.79 20.75
CA ALA A 541 -15.02 3.02 20.49
C ALA A 541 -15.77 4.27 20.97
N MET A 542 -17.08 4.33 20.73
CA MET A 542 -17.93 5.41 21.26
C MET A 542 -18.00 5.40 22.79
N LEU A 543 -18.26 4.24 23.40
CA LEU A 543 -18.34 4.13 24.87
C LEU A 543 -17.02 4.54 25.54
N ARG A 544 -15.88 4.16 24.94
CA ARG A 544 -14.53 4.55 25.41
C ARG A 544 -14.31 6.06 25.29
N ARG A 545 -14.62 6.66 24.12
CA ARG A 545 -14.45 8.11 23.88
C ARG A 545 -15.23 8.97 24.88
N HIS A 546 -16.32 8.44 25.43
CA HIS A 546 -17.19 9.14 26.38
C HIS A 546 -17.11 8.62 27.82
N ASP A 547 -16.06 7.86 28.16
CA ASP A 547 -15.79 7.35 29.52
C ASP A 547 -16.96 6.52 30.12
N ARG A 548 -17.73 5.83 29.27
CA ARG A 548 -18.86 4.97 29.65
C ARG A 548 -18.39 3.54 29.90
N LEU A 549 -17.44 3.39 30.82
CA LEU A 549 -16.67 2.15 31.00
C LEU A 549 -17.50 0.96 31.50
N ASP A 550 -18.53 1.19 32.32
CA ASP A 550 -19.41 0.11 32.78
C ASP A 550 -20.31 -0.42 31.66
N ASP A 551 -20.78 0.46 30.77
CA ASP A 551 -21.51 0.05 29.56
C ASP A 551 -20.60 -0.73 28.61
N LEU A 552 -19.31 -0.38 28.53
CA LEU A 552 -18.32 -1.11 27.74
C LEU A 552 -18.10 -2.53 28.29
N LEU A 553 -18.01 -2.69 29.62
CA LEU A 553 -17.93 -4.02 30.24
C LEU A 553 -19.21 -4.85 29.98
N GLY A 554 -20.38 -4.21 30.03
CA GLY A 554 -21.64 -4.83 29.63
C GLY A 554 -21.62 -5.30 28.18
N LEU A 555 -21.12 -4.46 27.26
CA LEU A 555 -20.95 -4.83 25.86
C LEU A 555 -20.03 -6.04 25.67
N ILE A 556 -18.89 -6.10 26.37
CA ILE A 556 -17.97 -7.25 26.32
C ILE A 556 -18.66 -8.53 26.83
N ALA A 557 -19.55 -8.42 27.81
CA ALA A 557 -20.32 -9.55 28.34
C ALA A 557 -21.42 -10.04 27.39
N GLU A 558 -21.87 -9.23 26.43
CA GLU A 558 -22.97 -9.54 25.51
C GLU A 558 -22.50 -9.84 24.07
N ALA A 559 -21.43 -9.20 23.59
CA ALA A 559 -20.94 -9.32 22.22
C ALA A 559 -20.50 -10.75 21.85
N VAL A 560 -20.41 -11.08 20.57
CA VAL A 560 -19.83 -12.35 20.11
C VAL A 560 -18.34 -12.44 20.48
N ALA A 561 -17.83 -13.66 20.68
CA ALA A 561 -16.48 -13.87 21.23
C ALA A 561 -15.35 -13.18 20.45
N PRO A 562 -15.28 -13.20 19.10
CA PRO A 562 -14.24 -12.47 18.36
C PRO A 562 -14.28 -10.96 18.63
N ALA A 563 -15.47 -10.36 18.57
CA ALA A 563 -15.65 -8.93 18.77
C ALA A 563 -15.32 -8.52 20.21
N ALA A 564 -15.77 -9.31 21.19
CA ALA A 564 -15.43 -9.10 22.60
C ALA A 564 -13.92 -9.15 22.83
N ALA A 565 -13.22 -10.15 22.27
CA ALA A 565 -11.76 -10.25 22.37
C ALA A 565 -11.06 -9.04 21.75
N GLN A 566 -11.48 -8.61 20.55
CA GLN A 566 -10.90 -7.46 19.88
C GLN A 566 -11.11 -6.14 20.65
N VAL A 567 -12.28 -5.98 21.29
CA VAL A 567 -12.52 -4.84 22.20
C VAL A 567 -11.52 -4.86 23.36
N VAL A 568 -11.29 -6.01 24.00
CA VAL A 568 -10.31 -6.13 25.09
C VAL A 568 -8.87 -5.89 24.60
N VAL A 569 -8.50 -6.39 23.41
CA VAL A 569 -7.20 -6.09 22.78
C VAL A 569 -7.04 -4.58 22.60
N SER A 570 -8.05 -3.88 22.06
CA SER A 570 -7.98 -2.43 21.87
C SER A 570 -7.81 -1.63 23.16
N LEU A 571 -8.32 -2.14 24.29
CA LEU A 571 -8.06 -1.55 25.61
C LEU A 571 -6.61 -1.78 26.06
N GLY A 572 -6.02 -2.91 25.67
CA GLY A 572 -4.63 -3.23 25.94
C GLY A 572 -3.64 -2.42 25.10
N GLU A 573 -4.00 -2.10 23.86
CA GLU A 573 -3.24 -1.21 22.97
C GLU A 573 -3.16 0.21 23.54
N ASP A 574 -4.24 0.68 24.16
CA ASP A 574 -4.35 2.02 24.76
C ASP A 574 -3.82 2.10 26.20
N ASP A 575 -3.27 1.02 26.75
CA ASP A 575 -2.85 0.94 28.17
C ASP A 575 -3.97 1.27 29.16
N HIS A 576 -5.20 0.93 28.78
CA HIS A 576 -6.36 1.40 29.50
C HIS A 576 -6.46 0.77 30.91
N PRO A 577 -6.72 1.56 31.98
CA PRO A 577 -6.69 1.07 33.37
C PRO A 577 -7.73 -0.02 33.67
N ARG A 578 -8.77 -0.14 32.85
CA ARG A 578 -9.81 -1.19 32.95
C ARG A 578 -9.51 -2.46 32.17
N PHE A 579 -8.33 -2.60 31.56
CA PHE A 579 -7.97 -3.79 30.79
C PHE A 579 -8.12 -5.08 31.62
N ALA A 580 -7.66 -5.10 32.87
CA ALA A 580 -7.76 -6.28 33.75
C ALA A 580 -9.22 -6.70 34.02
N ASP A 581 -10.11 -5.73 34.21
CA ASP A 581 -11.54 -5.97 34.42
C ASP A 581 -12.21 -6.50 33.15
N ALA A 582 -11.90 -5.88 32.00
CA ALA A 582 -12.39 -6.29 30.68
C ALA A 582 -11.94 -7.72 30.33
N LEU A 583 -10.68 -8.04 30.60
CA LEU A 583 -10.14 -9.40 30.43
C LEU A 583 -10.84 -10.40 31.36
N ALA A 584 -11.10 -10.04 32.61
CA ALA A 584 -11.83 -10.90 33.54
C ALA A 584 -13.27 -11.18 33.04
N VAL A 585 -13.96 -10.17 32.51
CA VAL A 585 -15.29 -10.34 31.90
C VAL A 585 -15.22 -11.28 30.69
N LEU A 586 -14.24 -11.10 29.80
CA LEU A 586 -14.03 -11.97 28.65
C LEU A 586 -13.80 -13.43 29.08
N LEU A 587 -12.92 -13.68 30.07
CA LEU A 587 -12.59 -15.02 30.55
C LEU A 587 -13.72 -15.70 31.33
N ALA A 588 -14.64 -14.92 31.92
CA ALA A 588 -15.83 -15.44 32.57
C ALA A 588 -16.85 -16.03 31.58
N ARG A 589 -16.78 -15.66 30.29
CA ARG A 589 -17.72 -16.12 29.26
C ARG A 589 -17.62 -17.64 29.01
N PRO A 590 -18.76 -18.35 28.84
CA PRO A 590 -18.76 -19.76 28.48
C PRO A 590 -18.12 -20.05 27.13
N ALA A 591 -18.33 -19.20 26.12
CA ALA A 591 -17.74 -19.35 24.79
C ALA A 591 -16.20 -19.28 24.82
N ALA A 592 -15.64 -18.46 25.72
CA ALA A 592 -14.20 -18.39 25.98
C ALA A 592 -13.65 -19.63 26.73
N ARG A 593 -14.50 -20.59 27.15
CA ARG A 593 -14.05 -21.88 27.72
C ARG A 593 -13.74 -22.91 26.64
N ALA A 594 -14.36 -22.80 25.47
CA ALA A 594 -14.21 -23.78 24.40
C ALA A 594 -13.03 -23.48 23.47
N GLY A 595 -12.41 -22.30 23.59
CA GLY A 595 -11.24 -21.89 22.80
C GLY A 595 -11.49 -21.70 21.29
N SER A 596 -12.66 -22.05 20.77
CA SER A 596 -12.90 -22.19 19.32
C SER A 596 -13.24 -20.90 18.58
N ASP A 597 -13.79 -19.90 19.28
CA ASP A 597 -14.46 -18.77 18.60
C ASP A 597 -13.62 -17.49 18.61
N VAL A 598 -12.50 -17.45 19.33
CA VAL A 598 -11.57 -16.30 19.35
C VAL A 598 -10.37 -16.66 18.46
N PRO A 599 -10.02 -15.83 17.47
CA PRO A 599 -8.86 -16.07 16.62
C PRO A 599 -7.56 -16.20 17.44
N ALA A 600 -6.65 -17.06 16.99
CA ALA A 600 -5.36 -17.29 17.65
C ALA A 600 -4.57 -15.97 17.85
N SER A 601 -4.55 -15.10 16.84
CA SER A 601 -3.89 -13.79 16.92
C SER A 601 -4.45 -12.91 18.04
N ALA A 602 -5.78 -12.91 18.24
CA ALA A 602 -6.38 -12.17 19.34
C ALA A 602 -5.96 -12.73 20.70
N TRP A 603 -5.82 -14.06 20.85
CA TRP A 603 -5.26 -14.65 22.07
C TRP A 603 -3.80 -14.23 22.31
N ALA A 604 -2.97 -14.24 21.27
CA ALA A 604 -1.57 -13.83 21.36
C ALA A 604 -1.43 -12.36 21.82
N GLU A 605 -2.27 -11.47 21.29
CA GLU A 605 -2.32 -10.06 21.72
C GLU A 605 -2.87 -9.91 23.15
N LEU A 606 -3.92 -10.64 23.53
CA LEU A 606 -4.42 -10.61 24.91
C LEU A 606 -3.34 -11.03 25.91
N VAL A 607 -2.52 -12.05 25.59
CA VAL A 607 -1.37 -12.45 26.42
C VAL A 607 -0.33 -11.33 26.47
N ARG A 608 0.01 -10.72 25.33
CA ARG A 608 0.96 -9.59 25.24
C ARG A 608 0.56 -8.46 26.18
N HIS A 609 -0.70 -8.06 26.13
CA HIS A 609 -1.22 -6.99 26.97
C HIS A 609 -1.35 -7.43 28.44
N ALA A 610 -1.82 -8.65 28.70
CA ALA A 610 -1.97 -9.18 30.07
C ALA A 610 -0.65 -9.29 30.81
N VAL A 611 0.45 -9.66 30.13
CA VAL A 611 1.79 -9.65 30.73
C VAL A 611 2.13 -8.31 31.38
N ARG A 612 1.75 -7.21 30.74
CA ARG A 612 2.09 -5.85 31.16
C ARG A 612 1.04 -5.20 32.05
N LEU A 613 -0.24 -5.39 31.72
CA LEU A 613 -1.36 -4.65 32.30
C LEU A 613 -2.21 -5.46 33.29
N ALA A 614 -2.19 -6.78 33.22
CA ALA A 614 -2.96 -7.67 34.09
C ALA A 614 -2.19 -8.96 34.45
N PRO A 615 -0.97 -8.84 35.01
CA PRO A 615 -0.10 -9.99 35.31
C PRO A 615 -0.76 -11.04 36.22
N GLU A 616 -1.69 -10.64 37.07
CA GLU A 616 -2.48 -11.49 37.96
C GLU A 616 -3.53 -12.34 37.23
N ARG A 617 -3.85 -12.00 35.96
CA ARG A 617 -4.80 -12.74 35.11
C ARG A 617 -4.15 -13.75 34.18
N LEU A 618 -2.83 -13.81 34.12
CA LEU A 618 -2.11 -14.69 33.19
C LEU A 618 -2.40 -16.18 33.41
N ALA A 619 -2.51 -16.62 34.66
CA ALA A 619 -2.83 -18.02 34.97
C ALA A 619 -4.24 -18.40 34.45
N ASP A 620 -5.22 -17.53 34.65
CA ASP A 620 -6.59 -17.71 34.13
C ASP A 620 -6.61 -17.71 32.60
N LEU A 621 -5.85 -16.81 31.97
CA LEU A 621 -5.74 -16.70 30.51
C LEU A 621 -5.04 -17.92 29.90
N ALA A 622 -3.91 -18.36 30.48
CA ALA A 622 -3.16 -19.54 30.03
C ALA A 622 -4.00 -20.82 30.07
N ALA A 623 -4.84 -20.97 31.09
CA ALA A 623 -5.78 -22.08 31.22
C ALA A 623 -6.89 -22.09 30.15
N ARG A 624 -7.08 -20.99 29.40
CA ARG A 624 -8.14 -20.82 28.39
C ARG A 624 -7.65 -20.73 26.95
N LEU A 625 -6.35 -20.70 26.72
CA LEU A 625 -5.79 -20.75 25.36
C LEU A 625 -6.36 -21.97 24.61
N PRO A 626 -6.52 -21.93 23.28
CA PRO A 626 -6.83 -23.12 22.50
C PRO A 626 -5.64 -24.10 22.46
N ASP A 627 -5.92 -25.38 22.17
CA ASP A 627 -4.92 -26.43 21.92
C ASP A 627 -4.27 -26.26 20.53
N ASP A 628 -3.75 -25.06 20.27
CA ASP A 628 -3.09 -24.69 19.04
C ASP A 628 -1.57 -24.64 19.26
N VAL A 629 -0.82 -25.41 18.47
CA VAL A 629 0.62 -25.56 18.62
C VAL A 629 1.36 -24.24 18.44
N ASP A 630 0.98 -23.48 17.42
CA ASP A 630 1.68 -22.25 17.03
C ASP A 630 1.41 -21.16 18.07
N LEU A 631 0.16 -21.03 18.52
CA LEU A 631 -0.19 -20.11 19.59
C LEU A 631 0.46 -20.46 20.93
N LEU A 632 0.38 -21.71 21.39
CA LEU A 632 0.93 -22.10 22.70
C LEU A 632 2.44 -21.90 22.72
N ALA A 633 3.12 -22.21 21.61
CA ALA A 633 4.53 -21.94 21.43
C ALA A 633 4.88 -20.46 21.59
N GLU A 634 4.16 -19.60 20.86
CA GLU A 634 4.36 -18.17 20.89
C GLU A 634 4.08 -17.58 22.28
N VAL A 635 2.97 -17.98 22.91
CA VAL A 635 2.58 -17.52 24.25
C VAL A 635 3.63 -17.93 25.28
N ALA A 636 4.09 -19.19 25.26
CA ALA A 636 5.11 -19.64 26.18
C ALA A 636 6.42 -18.84 26.02
N PHE A 637 6.82 -18.55 24.77
CA PHE A 637 7.98 -17.71 24.50
C PHE A 637 7.82 -16.28 25.04
N ARG A 638 6.65 -15.65 24.82
CA ARG A 638 6.34 -14.31 25.35
C ARG A 638 6.39 -14.26 26.88
N LEU A 639 5.81 -15.26 27.55
CA LEU A 639 5.81 -15.37 29.01
C LEU A 639 7.24 -15.49 29.57
N ILE A 640 8.10 -16.28 28.93
CA ILE A 640 9.52 -16.37 29.33
C ILE A 640 10.23 -15.03 29.19
N ARG A 641 10.06 -14.33 28.07
CA ARG A 641 10.69 -13.01 27.86
C ARG A 641 10.25 -11.97 28.88
N ALA A 642 9.05 -12.14 29.44
CA ALA A 642 8.52 -11.32 30.51
C ALA A 642 8.87 -11.81 31.92
N GLU A 643 9.80 -12.77 32.04
CA GLU A 643 10.23 -13.39 33.30
C GLU A 643 9.09 -14.11 34.05
N ARG A 644 8.00 -14.47 33.37
CA ARG A 644 6.83 -15.20 33.89
C ARG A 644 7.02 -16.71 33.75
N ARG A 645 8.05 -17.22 34.44
CA ARG A 645 8.55 -18.59 34.27
C ARG A 645 7.50 -19.66 34.59
N GLU A 646 6.81 -19.55 35.72
CA GLU A 646 5.81 -20.55 36.14
C GLU A 646 4.63 -20.64 35.16
N ASP A 647 4.17 -19.49 34.67
CA ASP A 647 3.10 -19.41 33.67
C ASP A 647 3.57 -20.05 32.34
N ALA A 648 4.79 -19.74 31.89
CA ALA A 648 5.36 -20.32 30.68
C ALA A 648 5.49 -21.85 30.76
N ILE A 649 5.93 -22.38 31.91
CA ILE A 649 6.04 -23.81 32.15
C ILE A 649 4.67 -24.48 32.03
N THR A 650 3.62 -23.87 32.57
CA THR A 650 2.24 -24.38 32.45
C THR A 650 1.80 -24.48 30.99
N VAL A 651 2.15 -23.48 30.16
CA VAL A 651 1.84 -23.47 28.73
C VAL A 651 2.66 -24.53 27.98
N TYR A 652 3.94 -24.70 28.32
CA TYR A 652 4.79 -25.75 27.72
C TYR A 652 4.31 -27.16 28.09
N ASP A 653 3.92 -27.42 29.33
CA ASP A 653 3.39 -28.73 29.72
C ASP A 653 2.14 -29.09 28.90
N ARG A 654 1.28 -28.10 28.63
CA ARG A 654 0.13 -28.27 27.74
C ARG A 654 0.53 -28.55 26.30
N LEU A 655 1.47 -27.78 25.75
CA LEU A 655 2.02 -27.97 24.40
C LEU A 655 2.60 -29.39 24.23
N LEU A 656 3.34 -29.89 25.23
CA LEU A 656 3.93 -31.22 25.23
C LEU A 656 2.88 -32.34 25.31
N GLY A 657 1.72 -32.06 25.90
CA GLY A 657 0.57 -32.97 25.94
C GLY A 657 -0.22 -33.07 24.62
N LEU A 658 0.01 -32.16 23.67
CA LEU A 658 -0.68 -32.18 22.38
C LEU A 658 -0.20 -33.34 21.49
N PRO A 659 -1.08 -33.89 20.63
CA PRO A 659 -0.68 -34.87 19.63
C PRO A 659 0.37 -34.28 18.69
N LEU A 660 1.31 -35.13 18.30
CA LEU A 660 2.38 -34.77 17.38
C LEU A 660 1.83 -34.31 16.02
N PRO A 661 2.19 -33.12 15.51
CA PRO A 661 1.79 -32.72 14.16
C PRO A 661 2.39 -33.65 13.08
N PRO A 662 1.73 -33.80 11.91
CA PRO A 662 2.25 -34.64 10.83
C PRO A 662 3.63 -34.20 10.34
N ALA A 663 4.51 -35.16 10.07
CA ALA A 663 5.88 -34.91 9.58
C ALA A 663 5.89 -34.05 8.29
N GLY A 664 6.90 -33.19 8.15
CA GLY A 664 7.09 -32.32 6.97
C GLY A 664 6.16 -31.10 6.87
N THR A 665 5.22 -30.91 7.81
CA THR A 665 4.35 -29.73 7.84
C THR A 665 5.04 -28.51 8.46
N HIS A 666 4.48 -27.32 8.25
CA HIS A 666 4.95 -26.10 8.92
C HIS A 666 4.72 -26.19 10.44
N THR A 667 3.51 -26.57 10.88
CA THR A 667 3.17 -26.79 12.29
C THR A 667 4.10 -27.81 12.96
N ARG A 668 4.59 -28.83 12.24
CA ARG A 668 5.61 -29.76 12.74
C ARG A 668 6.94 -29.08 13.03
N ARG A 669 7.42 -28.26 12.10
CA ARG A 669 8.67 -27.51 12.29
C ARG A 669 8.55 -26.54 13.47
N ASN A 670 7.42 -25.84 13.58
CA ASN A 670 7.14 -24.93 14.68
C ASN A 670 7.09 -25.69 16.01
N TYR A 671 6.34 -26.80 16.09
CA TYR A 671 6.29 -27.67 17.28
C TYR A 671 7.70 -28.06 17.77
N LEU A 672 8.56 -28.51 16.86
CA LEU A 672 9.92 -28.95 17.20
C LEU A 672 10.83 -27.78 17.59
N GLY A 673 10.69 -26.62 16.93
CA GLY A 673 11.37 -25.39 17.33
C GLY A 673 10.97 -24.95 18.73
N SER A 674 9.68 -25.02 19.04
CA SER A 674 9.11 -24.63 20.33
C SER A 674 9.51 -25.57 21.46
N ILE A 675 9.57 -26.87 21.22
CA ILE A 675 10.12 -27.83 22.19
C ILE A 675 11.59 -27.56 22.48
N ASN A 676 12.38 -27.28 21.43
CA ASN A 676 13.79 -26.93 21.60
C ASN A 676 13.94 -25.66 22.46
N ASN A 677 13.15 -24.62 22.15
CA ASN A 677 13.12 -23.39 22.92
C ASN A 677 12.68 -23.66 24.36
N ALA A 678 11.66 -24.46 24.59
CA ALA A 678 11.19 -24.85 25.93
C ALA A 678 12.32 -25.48 26.76
N CYS A 679 13.09 -26.39 26.15
CA CYS A 679 14.24 -27.03 26.78
C CYS A 679 15.32 -26.01 27.18
N ILE A 680 15.70 -25.12 26.26
CA ILE A 680 16.69 -24.05 26.51
C ILE A 680 16.23 -23.16 27.66
N GLN A 681 14.96 -22.71 27.61
CA GLN A 681 14.44 -21.76 28.59
C GLN A 681 14.28 -22.38 29.97
N ALA A 682 13.81 -23.62 30.07
CA ALA A 682 13.77 -24.34 31.34
C ALA A 682 15.18 -24.46 31.95
N TYR A 683 16.19 -24.77 31.12
CA TYR A 683 17.57 -24.85 31.56
C TYR A 683 18.11 -23.49 32.04
N SER A 684 17.96 -22.42 31.24
CA SER A 684 18.40 -21.07 31.59
C SER A 684 17.69 -20.51 32.83
N ALA A 685 16.48 -20.97 33.12
CA ALA A 685 15.75 -20.64 34.35
C ALA A 685 16.31 -21.33 35.61
N GLY A 686 17.23 -22.29 35.46
CA GLY A 686 17.76 -23.11 36.55
C GLY A 686 16.94 -24.36 36.85
N ASP A 687 15.81 -24.58 36.16
CA ASP A 687 15.01 -25.80 36.28
C ASP A 687 15.55 -26.90 35.36
N VAL A 688 16.76 -27.35 35.70
CA VAL A 688 17.45 -28.41 34.97
C VAL A 688 16.65 -29.72 34.92
N ALA A 689 15.80 -29.97 35.91
CA ALA A 689 14.94 -31.15 35.96
C ALA A 689 13.83 -31.09 34.92
N LEU A 690 13.13 -29.95 34.79
CA LEU A 690 12.16 -29.75 33.72
C LEU A 690 12.83 -29.80 32.35
N ALA A 691 13.97 -29.14 32.17
CA ALA A 691 14.71 -29.16 30.91
C ALA A 691 15.02 -30.60 30.46
N ALA A 692 15.45 -31.46 31.39
CA ALA A 692 15.70 -32.87 31.11
C ALA A 692 14.41 -33.64 30.74
N ARG A 693 13.27 -33.35 31.36
CA ARG A 693 11.98 -33.96 30.97
C ARG A 693 11.54 -33.54 29.57
N ILE A 694 11.72 -32.27 29.21
CA ILE A 694 11.43 -31.76 27.86
C ILE A 694 12.35 -32.45 26.85
N ALA A 695 13.65 -32.53 27.17
CA ALA A 695 14.63 -33.23 26.34
C ALA A 695 14.24 -34.70 26.12
N ASP A 696 13.72 -35.40 27.14
CA ASP A 696 13.22 -36.78 27.05
C ASP A 696 12.05 -36.91 26.07
N HIS A 697 11.07 -36.00 26.18
CA HIS A 697 9.92 -35.96 25.28
C HIS A 697 10.32 -35.67 23.82
N ALA A 698 11.35 -34.84 23.63
CA ALA A 698 11.84 -34.43 22.32
C ALA A 698 12.63 -35.52 21.57
N GLN A 699 13.22 -36.49 22.30
CA GLN A 699 14.15 -37.49 21.74
C GLN A 699 13.64 -38.23 20.50
N PRO A 700 12.37 -38.71 20.42
CA PRO A 700 11.89 -39.45 19.26
C PRO A 700 11.91 -38.65 17.95
N TYR A 701 12.04 -37.31 18.05
CA TYR A 701 11.88 -36.38 16.93
C TYR A 701 13.12 -35.50 16.70
N ALA A 702 14.15 -35.63 17.54
CA ALA A 702 15.35 -34.80 17.49
C ALA A 702 16.11 -34.86 16.15
N ARG A 703 15.93 -35.95 15.37
CA ARG A 703 16.51 -36.07 14.01
C ARG A 703 15.93 -35.06 13.01
N GLU A 704 14.69 -34.63 13.21
CA GLU A 704 14.04 -33.63 12.36
C GLU A 704 14.47 -32.20 12.72
N ASN A 705 15.01 -31.99 13.93
CA ASN A 705 15.55 -30.72 14.39
C ASN A 705 16.81 -30.97 15.25
N PRO A 706 18.01 -31.06 14.62
CA PRO A 706 19.25 -31.38 15.32
C PRO A 706 19.64 -30.42 16.46
N TYR A 707 19.05 -29.22 16.51
CA TYR A 707 19.22 -28.27 17.63
C TYR A 707 18.81 -28.90 18.97
N ILE A 708 17.82 -29.80 18.95
CA ILE A 708 17.34 -30.52 20.15
C ILE A 708 18.47 -31.33 20.79
N TYR A 709 19.39 -31.90 20.01
CA TYR A 709 20.53 -32.65 20.55
C TYR A 709 21.45 -31.77 21.39
N HIS A 710 21.69 -30.53 20.97
CA HIS A 710 22.49 -29.58 21.75
C HIS A 710 21.78 -29.24 23.06
N SER A 711 20.51 -28.80 23.00
CA SER A 711 19.76 -28.42 24.19
C SER A 711 19.57 -29.60 25.16
N ALA A 712 19.35 -30.81 24.65
CA ALA A 712 19.28 -32.02 25.46
C ALA A 712 20.63 -32.36 26.11
N ALA A 713 21.76 -32.14 25.42
CA ALA A 713 23.08 -32.34 26.00
C ALA A 713 23.31 -31.44 27.23
N CYS A 714 22.99 -30.14 27.11
CA CYS A 714 23.07 -29.20 28.23
C CYS A 714 22.11 -29.58 29.36
N ALA A 715 20.85 -29.92 29.04
CA ALA A 715 19.86 -30.35 30.03
C ALA A 715 20.31 -31.59 30.84
N TYR A 716 20.80 -32.63 30.15
CA TYR A 716 21.31 -33.83 30.81
C TYR A 716 22.58 -33.57 31.62
N ALA A 717 23.47 -32.69 31.14
CA ALA A 717 24.65 -32.28 31.89
C ALA A 717 24.26 -31.54 33.19
N GLY A 718 23.27 -30.64 33.13
CA GLY A 718 22.76 -29.89 34.28
C GLY A 718 22.18 -30.77 35.39
N VAL A 719 21.53 -31.89 35.04
CA VAL A 719 21.05 -32.89 36.03
C VAL A 719 22.12 -33.91 36.44
N GLY A 720 23.36 -33.79 35.94
CA GLY A 720 24.47 -34.68 36.26
C GLY A 720 24.50 -35.99 35.47
N ASP A 721 23.63 -36.19 34.48
CA ASP A 721 23.66 -37.37 33.60
C ASP A 721 24.61 -37.16 32.42
N LEU A 722 25.91 -37.11 32.75
CA LEU A 722 26.98 -36.84 31.79
C LEU A 722 27.07 -37.88 30.66
N ARG A 723 26.59 -39.12 30.90
CA ARG A 723 26.58 -40.17 29.86
C ARG A 723 25.50 -39.91 28.82
N ARG A 724 24.29 -39.53 29.24
CA ARG A 724 23.24 -39.13 28.30
C ARG A 724 23.64 -37.85 27.57
N ALA A 725 24.22 -36.87 28.28
CA ALA A 725 24.76 -35.67 27.66
C ALA A 725 25.77 -36.00 26.54
N MET A 726 26.75 -36.87 26.81
CA MET A 726 27.72 -37.33 25.81
C MET A 726 27.06 -38.01 24.60
N THR A 727 25.98 -38.76 24.84
CA THR A 727 25.22 -39.41 23.76
C THR A 727 24.58 -38.37 22.84
N GLN A 728 23.99 -37.32 23.41
CA GLN A 728 23.39 -36.23 22.63
C GLN A 728 24.43 -35.44 21.83
N VAL A 729 25.63 -35.20 22.37
CA VAL A 729 26.74 -34.58 21.63
C VAL A 729 27.09 -35.38 20.38
N ARG A 730 27.18 -36.71 20.50
CA ARG A 730 27.46 -37.59 19.35
C ARG A 730 26.35 -37.51 18.30
N LEU A 731 25.09 -37.48 18.73
CA LEU A 731 23.94 -37.35 17.83
C LEU A 731 23.88 -35.98 17.14
N ALA A 732 24.26 -34.90 17.83
CA ALA A 732 24.38 -33.57 17.21
C ALA A 732 25.42 -33.57 16.06
N ILE A 733 26.56 -34.26 16.26
CA ILE A 733 27.59 -34.43 15.22
C ILE A 733 27.10 -35.32 14.09
N GLU A 734 26.47 -36.46 14.41
CA GLU A 734 25.94 -37.42 13.43
C GLU A 734 24.87 -36.80 12.51
N HIS A 735 24.08 -35.87 13.06
CA HIS A 735 22.97 -35.22 12.35
C HIS A 735 23.30 -33.80 11.90
N ASP A 736 24.58 -33.50 11.67
CA ASP A 736 25.08 -32.26 11.07
C ASP A 736 24.50 -30.99 11.71
N TYR A 737 24.47 -30.92 13.05
CA TYR A 737 24.06 -29.72 13.77
C TYR A 737 24.86 -28.49 13.27
N GLU A 738 24.16 -27.45 12.82
CA GLU A 738 24.82 -26.33 12.12
C GLU A 738 25.87 -25.61 12.98
N HIS A 739 25.70 -25.60 14.30
CA HIS A 739 26.56 -24.86 15.22
C HIS A 739 27.45 -25.76 16.08
N LEU A 740 28.03 -26.82 15.50
CA LEU A 740 28.98 -27.70 16.20
C LEU A 740 30.14 -26.96 16.88
N ALA A 741 30.64 -25.88 16.28
CA ALA A 741 31.66 -25.03 16.88
C ALA A 741 31.23 -24.43 18.24
N ARG A 742 29.94 -24.09 18.38
CA ARG A 742 29.37 -23.56 19.61
C ARG A 742 29.19 -24.66 20.65
N LEU A 743 28.68 -25.82 20.23
CA LEU A 743 28.50 -27.00 21.10
C LEU A 743 29.84 -27.44 21.72
N GLU A 744 30.94 -27.44 20.97
CA GLU A 744 32.26 -27.85 21.45
C GLU A 744 32.74 -27.02 22.65
N VAL A 745 32.46 -25.71 22.64
CA VAL A 745 32.95 -24.77 23.65
C VAL A 745 31.88 -24.42 24.70
N ASP A 746 30.70 -25.00 24.62
CA ASP A 746 29.55 -24.61 25.45
C ASP A 746 29.83 -24.84 26.96
N PRO A 747 29.84 -23.78 27.80
CA PRO A 747 30.10 -23.92 29.23
C PRO A 747 29.07 -24.78 29.97
N ASP A 748 27.84 -24.91 29.46
CA ASP A 748 26.74 -25.65 30.09
C ASP A 748 26.98 -27.17 30.08
N LEU A 749 27.91 -27.65 29.26
CA LEU A 749 28.34 -29.05 29.26
C LEU A 749 29.27 -29.40 30.44
N GLY A 750 29.74 -28.41 31.20
CA GLY A 750 30.46 -28.60 32.45
C GLY A 750 31.69 -29.52 32.33
N GLU A 751 31.72 -30.59 33.14
CA GLU A 751 32.82 -31.57 33.16
C GLU A 751 32.99 -32.35 31.85
N LEU A 752 31.92 -32.46 31.04
CA LEU A 752 31.91 -33.24 29.80
C LEU A 752 32.96 -32.75 28.80
N ARG A 753 33.22 -31.44 28.74
CA ARG A 753 34.23 -30.84 27.84
C ARG A 753 35.66 -31.35 28.11
N HIS A 754 35.92 -31.85 29.32
CA HIS A 754 37.23 -32.38 29.70
C HIS A 754 37.37 -33.87 29.38
N TRP A 755 36.28 -34.56 29.00
CA TRP A 755 36.33 -35.98 28.70
C TRP A 755 37.15 -36.23 27.42
N PRO A 756 38.07 -37.21 27.42
CA PRO A 756 38.80 -37.59 26.22
C PRO A 756 37.87 -37.96 25.05
N GLU A 757 36.76 -38.64 25.35
CA GLU A 757 35.75 -39.04 24.36
C GLU A 757 35.02 -37.87 23.73
N PHE A 758 34.80 -36.77 24.47
CA PHE A 758 34.19 -35.55 23.95
C PHE A 758 35.06 -34.94 22.87
N ARG A 759 36.34 -34.69 23.17
CA ARG A 759 37.32 -34.18 22.19
C ARG A 759 37.49 -35.12 20.98
N ALA A 760 37.48 -36.42 21.22
CA ALA A 760 37.57 -37.40 20.13
C ALA A 760 36.37 -37.36 19.17
N ALA A 761 35.17 -37.01 19.65
CA ALA A 761 33.96 -36.94 18.83
C ALA A 761 34.02 -35.82 17.78
N PHE A 762 34.64 -34.67 18.09
CA PHE A 762 34.77 -33.54 17.17
C PHE A 762 35.94 -33.66 16.17
N ALA A 763 36.87 -34.60 16.37
CA ALA A 763 38.05 -34.76 15.50
C ALA A 763 37.71 -34.96 14.01
N PRO A 764 36.72 -35.80 13.62
CA PRO A 764 36.31 -35.95 12.22
C PRO A 764 35.77 -34.64 11.62
N TRP A 765 34.94 -33.92 12.38
CA TRP A 765 34.36 -32.65 11.95
C TRP A 765 35.43 -31.57 11.71
N HIS A 766 36.45 -31.48 12.59
CA HIS A 766 37.59 -30.58 12.36
C HIS A 766 38.34 -30.91 11.06
N LEU A 767 38.60 -32.19 10.79
CA LEU A 767 39.27 -32.61 9.54
C LEU A 767 38.48 -32.20 8.30
N GLU A 768 37.15 -32.30 8.34
CA GLU A 768 36.28 -31.89 7.25
C GLU A 768 36.24 -30.37 7.09
N ARG A 769 36.08 -29.62 8.19
CA ARG A 769 36.12 -28.15 8.18
C ARG A 769 37.45 -27.64 7.65
N ASP A 770 38.57 -28.21 8.12
CA ASP A 770 39.91 -27.81 7.70
C ASP A 770 40.14 -28.19 6.22
N ARG A 771 39.57 -29.29 5.73
CA ARG A 771 39.58 -29.66 4.30
C ARG A 771 38.74 -28.68 3.47
N ALA A 772 37.56 -28.28 3.94
CA ALA A 772 36.72 -27.29 3.29
C ALA A 772 37.42 -25.92 3.21
N ALA A 773 38.09 -25.50 4.29
CA ALA A 773 38.88 -24.27 4.33
C ALA A 773 40.16 -24.35 3.46
N ALA A 774 40.78 -25.53 3.37
CA ALA A 774 41.96 -25.75 2.53
C ALA A 774 41.64 -25.96 1.04
N THR A 775 40.36 -26.19 0.69
CA THR A 775 39.93 -26.26 -0.72
C THR A 775 39.93 -24.84 -1.26
N PRO A 776 40.90 -24.44 -2.10
CA PRO A 776 40.93 -23.08 -2.63
C PRO A 776 39.64 -22.88 -3.41
N VAL A 777 38.90 -21.82 -3.09
CA VAL A 777 37.77 -21.36 -3.90
C VAL A 777 38.33 -21.11 -5.29
N THR A 778 38.15 -22.09 -6.18
CA THR A 778 38.61 -21.99 -7.55
C THR A 778 37.77 -20.88 -8.15
N ALA A 779 38.41 -19.72 -8.35
CA ALA A 779 37.79 -18.65 -9.12
C ALA A 779 37.21 -19.29 -10.38
N PRO A 780 35.94 -19.01 -10.73
CA PRO A 780 35.33 -19.59 -11.92
C PRO A 780 36.29 -19.37 -13.08
N PRO A 781 36.58 -20.41 -13.88
CA PRO A 781 37.66 -20.36 -14.86
C PRO A 781 37.45 -19.12 -15.73
N ALA A 782 38.46 -18.24 -15.74
CA ALA A 782 38.49 -17.11 -16.65
C ALA A 782 38.25 -17.70 -18.05
N ARG A 783 37.10 -17.40 -18.66
CA ARG A 783 36.79 -17.84 -20.01
C ARG A 783 37.93 -17.38 -20.90
N ALA A 784 38.77 -18.32 -21.33
CA ALA A 784 39.77 -18.09 -22.35
C ALA A 784 39.00 -17.63 -23.59
N VAL A 785 39.20 -16.36 -23.96
CA VAL A 785 38.81 -15.87 -25.26
C VAL A 785 39.80 -16.53 -26.23
N ASP A 786 39.36 -17.56 -26.95
CA ASP A 786 40.08 -18.13 -28.08
C ASP A 786 40.17 -17.08 -29.20
N GLY A 787 41.19 -16.24 -29.11
CA GLY A 787 41.60 -15.32 -30.17
C GLY A 787 42.66 -15.97 -31.05
N ALA A 788 42.23 -16.65 -32.11
CA ALA A 788 43.11 -16.93 -33.25
C ALA A 788 43.46 -15.60 -33.96
N PRO A 789 44.71 -15.38 -34.39
CA PRO A 789 45.11 -14.14 -35.05
C PRO A 789 44.56 -14.11 -36.47
N VAL A 790 43.71 -13.13 -36.76
CA VAL A 790 43.35 -12.75 -38.14
C VAL A 790 44.33 -11.67 -38.58
N GLU A 791 45.26 -12.01 -39.46
CA GLU A 791 46.05 -11.04 -40.22
C GLU A 791 45.12 -10.27 -41.17
N VAL A 792 44.89 -8.99 -40.89
CA VAL A 792 44.33 -8.05 -41.86
C VAL A 792 45.46 -7.15 -42.33
N ALA A 793 45.87 -7.36 -43.58
CA ALA A 793 46.78 -6.49 -44.30
C ALA A 793 46.13 -5.12 -44.53
N VAL A 794 46.71 -4.07 -43.97
CA VAL A 794 46.34 -2.68 -44.25
C VAL A 794 47.19 -2.18 -45.41
N ALA A 795 46.56 -1.96 -46.57
CA ALA A 795 47.14 -1.19 -47.65
C ALA A 795 46.97 0.30 -47.36
N VAL A 796 48.10 1.03 -47.37
CA VAL A 796 48.16 2.49 -47.20
C VAL A 796 47.99 3.14 -48.58
N GLU A 797 46.91 3.88 -48.79
CA GLU A 797 46.82 4.89 -49.85
C GLU A 797 46.74 6.29 -49.21
N SER A 798 47.57 7.20 -49.73
CA SER A 798 47.71 8.58 -49.27
C SER A 798 46.52 9.46 -49.70
N PRO A 799 46.17 10.51 -48.92
CA PRO A 799 45.05 11.39 -49.22
C PRO A 799 45.39 12.44 -50.30
N PRO A 800 44.41 12.89 -51.12
CA PRO A 800 44.59 13.98 -52.06
C PRO A 800 44.46 15.36 -51.37
N ALA A 801 45.13 16.34 -51.99
CA ALA A 801 45.28 17.71 -51.53
C ALA A 801 43.96 18.51 -51.40
N ALA A 802 43.93 19.38 -50.40
CA ALA A 802 42.82 20.30 -50.10
C ALA A 802 42.69 21.43 -51.15
N ALA A 803 41.45 21.77 -51.50
CA ALA A 803 41.06 22.94 -52.28
C ALA A 803 40.69 24.13 -51.36
N PRO A 804 40.80 25.40 -51.83
CA PRO A 804 40.67 26.59 -50.99
C PRO A 804 39.22 27.01 -50.69
N GLU A 805 39.05 27.69 -49.55
CA GLU A 805 37.79 28.24 -49.01
C GLU A 805 37.11 29.28 -49.93
N PRO A 806 35.76 29.35 -49.94
CA PRO A 806 35.03 30.46 -50.54
C PRO A 806 34.88 31.65 -49.58
N ALA A 807 34.98 32.86 -50.14
CA ALA A 807 34.86 34.14 -49.44
C ALA A 807 33.42 34.46 -48.98
N PRO A 808 33.25 35.27 -47.91
CA PRO A 808 31.94 35.64 -47.37
C PRO A 808 31.26 36.76 -48.17
N ALA A 809 29.92 36.70 -48.24
CA ALA A 809 29.06 37.70 -48.87
C ALA A 809 28.72 38.88 -47.93
N PRO A 810 28.42 40.09 -48.45
CA PRO A 810 28.30 41.32 -47.66
C PRO A 810 26.91 41.54 -47.05
N GLU A 811 26.90 42.17 -45.87
CA GLU A 811 25.71 42.63 -45.14
C GLU A 811 25.05 43.85 -45.80
N PRO A 812 23.71 44.00 -45.72
CA PRO A 812 23.06 45.23 -46.13
C PRO A 812 22.85 46.22 -44.97
N ASP A 813 23.33 47.44 -45.23
CA ASP A 813 23.02 48.72 -44.61
C ASP A 813 21.54 48.93 -44.26
N ARG A 814 21.27 49.42 -43.03
CA ARG A 814 20.08 50.24 -42.72
C ARG A 814 20.36 51.21 -41.57
N ASP A 815 20.61 52.47 -41.93
CA ASP A 815 20.32 53.65 -41.11
C ASP A 815 19.10 54.39 -41.70
N ALA A 816 18.14 54.76 -40.83
CA ALA A 816 17.54 56.10 -40.69
C ALA A 816 16.05 56.12 -40.24
N ALA A 817 15.82 56.90 -39.17
CA ALA A 817 14.59 57.60 -38.72
C ALA A 817 13.44 56.77 -38.10
N SER A 818 12.72 57.20 -37.05
CA SER A 818 12.81 58.31 -36.09
C SER A 818 11.78 58.08 -34.96
N ASP A 819 11.93 58.83 -33.87
CA ASP A 819 10.91 59.31 -32.93
C ASP A 819 10.50 58.48 -31.68
N ASP A 820 11.12 58.90 -30.57
CA ASP A 820 10.68 58.98 -29.16
C ASP A 820 9.32 59.76 -29.03
N PRO A 821 8.49 59.69 -27.94
CA PRO A 821 8.91 60.02 -26.58
C PRO A 821 8.33 59.18 -25.41
N GLY A 822 9.17 58.96 -24.39
CA GLY A 822 8.88 59.46 -23.04
C GLY A 822 8.53 58.43 -21.94
N GLY A 823 9.33 58.42 -20.86
CA GLY A 823 9.01 57.70 -19.61
C GLY A 823 10.14 57.62 -18.57
N GLU A 824 10.54 58.77 -18.02
CA GLU A 824 11.06 59.04 -16.65
C GLU A 824 10.61 58.02 -15.56
N VAL A 825 11.28 57.63 -14.46
CA VAL A 825 12.32 58.16 -13.54
C VAL A 825 12.90 56.99 -12.69
N ALA A 826 14.10 57.17 -12.13
CA ALA A 826 14.50 56.89 -10.73
C ALA A 826 15.67 55.91 -10.48
N THR A 827 16.82 56.53 -10.19
CA THR A 827 18.05 56.02 -9.60
C THR A 827 18.02 56.07 -8.06
N THR A 828 18.51 55.04 -7.35
CA THR A 828 19.30 55.11 -6.08
C THR A 828 19.73 53.68 -5.71
N GLU A 829 21.01 53.32 -5.74
CA GLU A 829 22.09 53.44 -4.74
C GLU A 829 22.54 52.05 -4.25
N PHE A 830 23.78 51.72 -4.61
CA PHE A 830 24.53 50.55 -4.16
C PHE A 830 25.40 50.96 -2.97
N VAL A 831 25.33 50.25 -1.84
CA VAL A 831 26.37 50.24 -0.82
C VAL A 831 26.99 48.85 -0.74
N ARG A 832 28.29 48.80 -1.04
CA ARG A 832 29.21 47.68 -0.80
C ARG A 832 29.43 47.48 0.71
N VAL A 833 29.49 46.23 1.17
CA VAL A 833 30.47 45.82 2.18
C VAL A 833 31.05 44.44 1.82
N VAL A 834 32.34 44.32 2.07
CA VAL A 834 33.34 43.37 1.59
C VAL A 834 33.44 42.13 2.49
N ALA A 835 33.88 41.02 1.88
CA ALA A 835 34.22 39.74 2.49
C ALA A 835 35.43 39.78 3.43
N ALA A 836 35.48 38.87 4.41
CA ALA A 836 36.72 38.26 4.92
C ALA A 836 36.44 36.94 5.67
N THR A 837 37.33 35.97 5.44
CA THR A 837 37.38 34.59 6.01
C THR A 837 38.46 34.51 7.14
N PRO A 838 38.97 33.34 7.60
CA PRO A 838 38.84 32.86 8.99
C PRO A 838 40.21 32.61 9.71
N ALA A 839 40.16 32.04 10.94
CA ALA A 839 41.23 31.44 11.80
C ALA A 839 41.13 32.02 13.24
N ASP A 840 41.34 31.36 14.40
CA ASP A 840 42.14 30.22 14.90
C ASP A 840 41.45 29.70 16.22
N ALA A 841 41.38 28.40 16.56
CA ALA A 841 42.35 27.45 17.13
C ALA A 841 42.34 27.33 18.69
N GLU A 842 42.65 26.10 19.13
CA GLU A 842 42.91 25.60 20.51
C GLU A 842 41.71 25.35 21.45
N ALA A 843 41.64 24.35 22.33
CA ALA A 843 42.28 23.07 22.65
C ALA A 843 41.94 22.83 24.14
N ALA A 844 41.53 21.61 24.54
CA ALA A 844 41.92 20.94 25.79
C ALA A 844 40.94 19.84 26.21
N SER A 845 41.53 18.83 26.82
CA SER A 845 41.04 17.50 27.15
C SER A 845 40.65 17.36 28.63
N PHE A 846 40.23 16.14 29.01
CA PHE A 846 40.20 15.52 30.37
C PHE A 846 38.91 15.60 31.24
N GLU A 847 38.17 14.48 31.21
CA GLU A 847 37.91 13.52 32.30
C GLU A 847 37.52 13.92 33.74
N LEU A 848 36.53 13.13 34.23
CA LEU A 848 36.35 12.53 35.57
C LEU A 848 35.74 13.34 36.74
N ALA A 849 34.42 13.12 36.91
CA ALA A 849 33.74 12.57 38.10
C ALA A 849 33.74 13.37 39.45
N PRO A 850 33.02 12.93 40.51
CA PRO A 850 31.72 13.48 40.92
C PRO A 850 31.69 13.90 42.41
N THR A 851 30.47 14.04 42.99
CA THR A 851 30.04 14.06 44.43
C THR A 851 29.65 15.43 45.04
N PRO A 852 28.98 15.50 46.23
CA PRO A 852 27.83 14.72 46.79
C PRO A 852 26.81 15.58 47.60
N GLY A 853 25.82 14.91 48.21
CA GLY A 853 25.14 15.31 49.46
C GLY A 853 23.62 15.54 49.31
N ASP A 854 22.71 15.13 50.19
CA ASP A 854 22.68 14.47 51.51
C ASP A 854 21.24 13.92 51.65
N ALA A 855 20.98 12.66 52.02
CA ALA A 855 20.91 12.08 53.36
C ALA A 855 19.84 12.68 54.30
N GLU A 856 18.77 11.92 54.56
CA GLU A 856 18.15 11.84 55.90
C GLU A 856 17.39 10.50 56.08
N ALA A 857 17.34 10.03 57.33
CA ALA A 857 17.34 8.62 57.73
C ALA A 857 16.22 8.27 58.73
N ALA A 858 15.85 6.99 58.84
CA ALA A 858 15.40 6.29 60.07
C ALA A 858 15.24 4.77 59.79
N HIS A 859 16.13 3.92 60.31
CA HIS A 859 16.02 3.04 61.51
C HIS A 859 15.16 1.76 61.35
N VAL A 860 15.79 0.56 61.29
CA VAL A 860 15.95 -0.50 62.34
C VAL A 860 14.80 -1.52 62.28
N GLU A 861 14.95 -2.85 62.09
CA GLU A 861 15.70 -3.91 62.82
C GLU A 861 16.14 -5.10 61.92
N PRO A 862 17.08 -5.97 62.37
CA PRO A 862 17.62 -7.10 61.61
C PRO A 862 16.95 -8.46 61.93
N MET A 863 16.85 -9.32 60.91
CA MET A 863 16.51 -10.74 61.03
C MET A 863 17.79 -11.61 61.09
N PRO A 864 17.84 -12.65 61.93
CA PRO A 864 19.07 -13.41 62.21
C PRO A 864 19.39 -14.47 61.16
N GLU A 865 20.69 -14.65 60.89
CA GLU A 865 21.25 -15.80 60.17
C GLU A 865 21.23 -17.08 61.03
N PRO A 866 21.19 -18.27 60.40
CA PRO A 866 21.15 -19.55 61.08
C PRO A 866 22.55 -20.10 61.35
N MET A 867 22.70 -20.85 62.44
CA MET A 867 23.75 -21.85 62.62
C MET A 867 23.22 -23.00 63.48
N PRO A 868 23.81 -24.20 63.43
CA PRO A 868 24.45 -24.91 62.31
C PRO A 868 23.65 -26.14 61.84
#